data_AF-A0A978T161-F1
#
_entry.id   AF-A0A978T161-F1
#
_cell.length_a   1.000
_cell.length_b   1.000
_cell.length_c   1.000
_cell.angle_alpha   90.00
_cell.angle_beta   90.00
_cell.angle_gamma   90.00
#
_symmetry.space_group_name_H-M   'P 1'
#
loop_
_entity.id
_entity.type
_entity.pdbx_description
1 polymer ?
#
loop_
_entity_poly.entity_id
_entity_poly.type
_entity_poly.pdbx_seq_one_letter_code
_entity_poly.pdbx_strand_id
1 'polypeptide(L)'
;MLYASPKPLNWLIIALASVASATCGSLYIQKRRASLSGIILAIIIIISSSYIAFLYGWQIPVFTPVLAVAISAIISISSALWRQLIISYQQLEEYAHTLESKNKELQRLDQLKDEFLANTSHELRTPLNGIIGIAESMLDGATGKITEVQAQNLLMISQSGHRLSNLINDILDFAKLRYENLELRLKPVDIRTLTEVVVNLSKPLIKNKNLQLINAIPPDLPAVCADEDRLQQILYNLIGNAIKFTESGTVKISAELANGNSLIITVSDTGIGIPPEQFDRIFESFQQGDGSTDRKYGGTGLGLSITKKLVELHGGKIWVESEVGKGSHFSFTLPVADAPAENTPISATVTTSRRTRADLEILSPATINTKTVLPADNGAKTNGNFHILIVDDEPINLQVLSNHLSVNKYIVSKALNGNEALAILNSSNPPVDLILLDVMMPNLSGYEVCAKVRENHPAQQLPIVMLTAKNQVSDLVLAFEYGANDYITKPFAKDELLVRIKTHLSLSKITKAYERFVPHEYLELLSRESIIDVKLGEHVSKEMGIFFSDIRSFTTLSESMTTCEIFDFVNAYLRRVSPEIEKHNGLIVKYLGDGLMAVFPKGADDAVAAALANLNQIQEYNKHRQKENYQPIQIGIGIHIGNIMVGIIGVNSRMQIDALSDTINLTARLEGLTKFYGASLLISGQVLEKLTQRDRYHFRFLDNVIVKGKNEPIAIYEVLDGEIETVKKLKLQTQSAFEAGIENYARGNLLPAKDYFQKVLYINPQDKAALLYLDRIQQLITHGLPDGWDGIWRFTEK
;
A
#
# COMPACT_ATOMS: atom_id res chain seq x y z
N MET A 1 12.44 -98.96 -53.30
CA MET A 1 13.03 -98.92 -51.95
C MET A 1 14.50 -98.53 -52.08
N LEU A 2 14.81 -97.29 -51.74
CA LEU A 2 16.10 -96.81 -51.23
C LEU A 2 15.78 -95.41 -50.69
N TYR A 3 15.20 -95.39 -49.48
CA TYR A 3 14.93 -94.16 -48.74
C TYR A 3 16.26 -93.68 -48.17
N ALA A 4 16.80 -92.61 -48.74
CA ALA A 4 17.86 -91.86 -48.09
C ALA A 4 17.26 -91.16 -46.87
N SER A 5 17.66 -91.60 -45.68
CA SER A 5 17.41 -90.90 -44.41
C SER A 5 17.84 -89.43 -44.54
N PRO A 6 16.99 -88.46 -44.16
CA PRO A 6 17.35 -87.05 -44.25
C PRO A 6 18.55 -86.78 -43.34
N LYS A 7 19.59 -86.18 -43.91
CA LYS A 7 20.82 -85.85 -43.19
C LYS A 7 20.48 -84.99 -41.96
N PRO A 8 21.17 -85.17 -40.82
CA PRO A 8 20.96 -84.39 -39.59
C PRO A 8 21.08 -82.86 -39.80
N LEU A 9 21.71 -82.45 -40.91
CA LEU A 9 21.78 -81.06 -41.37
C LEU A 9 20.39 -80.41 -41.57
N ASN A 10 19.37 -81.15 -42.01
CA ASN A 10 18.02 -80.59 -42.24
C ASN A 10 17.29 -80.27 -40.93
N TRP A 11 17.46 -81.12 -39.90
CA TRP A 11 16.88 -80.86 -38.58
C TRP A 11 17.58 -79.71 -37.87
N LEU A 12 18.89 -79.58 -38.06
CA LEU A 12 19.66 -78.44 -37.54
C LEU A 12 19.22 -77.12 -38.19
N ILE A 13 18.98 -77.10 -39.51
CA ILE A 13 18.52 -75.92 -40.25
C ILE A 13 17.10 -75.52 -39.83
N ILE A 14 16.20 -76.49 -39.65
CA ILE A 14 14.83 -76.22 -39.18
C ILE A 14 14.84 -75.69 -37.74
N ALA A 15 15.65 -76.28 -36.85
CA ALA A 15 15.78 -75.80 -35.48
C ALA A 15 16.37 -74.37 -35.42
N LEU A 16 17.40 -74.08 -36.21
CA LEU A 16 18.02 -72.75 -36.30
C LEU A 16 17.06 -71.70 -36.89
N ALA A 17 16.27 -72.05 -37.91
CA ALA A 17 15.26 -71.16 -38.49
C ALA A 17 14.11 -70.86 -37.52
N SER A 18 13.70 -71.85 -36.71
CA SER A 18 12.68 -71.70 -35.67
C SER A 18 13.15 -70.75 -34.56
N VAL A 19 14.39 -70.94 -34.08
CA VAL A 19 15.00 -70.10 -33.06
C VAL A 19 15.23 -68.67 -33.57
N ALA A 20 15.65 -68.50 -34.82
CA ALA A 20 15.84 -67.18 -35.45
C ALA A 20 14.51 -66.42 -35.64
N SER A 21 13.43 -67.10 -36.02
CA SER A 21 12.10 -66.48 -36.08
C SER A 21 11.58 -66.08 -34.69
N ALA A 22 11.80 -66.92 -33.68
CA ALA A 22 11.39 -66.61 -32.31
C ALA A 22 12.16 -65.42 -31.71
N THR A 23 13.48 -65.33 -31.94
CA THR A 23 14.28 -64.17 -31.51
C THR A 23 13.92 -62.89 -32.28
N CYS A 24 13.67 -62.95 -33.58
CA CYS A 24 13.18 -61.80 -34.35
C CYS A 24 11.79 -61.32 -33.89
N GLY A 25 10.87 -62.24 -33.59
CA GLY A 25 9.55 -61.90 -33.04
C GLY A 25 9.64 -61.25 -31.66
N SER A 26 10.48 -61.78 -30.78
CA SER A 26 10.77 -61.21 -29.45
C SER A 26 11.36 -59.80 -29.54
N LEU A 27 12.34 -59.58 -30.43
CA LEU A 27 12.99 -58.28 -30.61
C LEU A 27 12.04 -57.23 -31.23
N TYR A 28 11.08 -57.66 -32.06
CA TYR A 28 10.06 -56.78 -32.63
C TYR A 28 9.04 -56.32 -31.57
N ILE A 29 8.63 -57.22 -30.65
CA ILE A 29 7.72 -56.92 -29.54
C ILE A 29 8.36 -55.94 -28.54
N GLN A 30 9.67 -56.01 -28.33
CA GLN A 30 10.36 -55.18 -27.33
C GLN A 30 10.56 -53.71 -27.76
N LYS A 31 10.50 -53.41 -29.07
CA LYS A 31 10.91 -52.10 -29.63
C LYS A 31 9.76 -51.12 -29.92
N ARG A 32 8.50 -51.56 -29.89
CA ARG A 32 7.29 -50.71 -29.98
C ARG A 32 6.33 -51.12 -28.86
N ARG A 33 5.80 -50.14 -28.10
CA ARG A 33 4.68 -50.35 -27.17
C ARG A 33 3.67 -51.29 -27.82
N ALA A 34 3.51 -52.48 -27.25
CA ALA A 34 2.84 -53.60 -27.88
C ALA A 34 1.39 -53.23 -28.22
N SER A 35 1.14 -52.81 -29.47
CA SER A 35 -0.21 -52.72 -29.98
C SER A 35 -0.75 -54.14 -30.06
N LEU A 36 -2.02 -54.34 -29.69
CA LEU A 36 -2.69 -55.65 -29.76
C LEU A 36 -2.46 -56.34 -31.12
N SER A 37 -2.35 -55.55 -32.19
CA SER A 37 -2.03 -55.98 -33.55
C SER A 37 -0.66 -56.64 -33.72
N GLY A 38 0.38 -56.19 -33.02
CA GLY A 38 1.72 -56.78 -33.09
C GLY A 38 1.80 -58.15 -32.42
N ILE A 39 1.09 -58.32 -31.30
CA ILE A 39 0.97 -59.59 -30.58
C ILE A 39 0.18 -60.59 -31.42
N ILE A 40 -0.95 -60.16 -32.01
CA ILE A 40 -1.78 -60.99 -32.89
C ILE A 40 -0.98 -61.47 -34.12
N LEU A 41 -0.18 -60.59 -34.73
CA LEU A 41 0.66 -60.95 -35.88
C LEU A 41 1.75 -61.98 -35.51
N ALA A 42 2.40 -61.81 -34.34
CA ALA A 42 3.39 -62.77 -33.86
C ALA A 42 2.77 -64.14 -33.57
N ILE A 43 1.59 -64.18 -32.95
CA ILE A 43 0.85 -65.42 -32.70
C ILE A 43 0.48 -66.11 -34.02
N ILE A 44 0.00 -65.35 -35.02
CA ILE A 44 -0.32 -65.89 -36.35
C ILE A 44 0.93 -66.49 -37.02
N ILE A 45 2.09 -65.84 -36.93
CA ILE A 45 3.35 -66.35 -37.49
C ILE A 45 3.80 -67.65 -36.79
N ILE A 46 3.64 -67.73 -35.47
CA ILE A 46 4.01 -68.92 -34.69
C ILE A 46 3.08 -70.10 -34.99
N ILE A 47 1.76 -69.86 -35.05
CA ILE A 47 0.77 -70.89 -35.38
C ILE A 47 0.96 -71.37 -36.82
N SER A 48 1.13 -70.45 -37.77
CA SER A 48 1.33 -70.82 -39.18
C SER A 48 2.64 -71.57 -39.41
N SER A 49 3.74 -71.19 -38.75
CA SER A 49 5.01 -71.93 -38.86
C SER A 49 4.95 -73.32 -38.22
N SER A 50 4.30 -73.47 -37.05
CA SER A 50 4.07 -74.78 -36.42
C SER A 50 3.14 -75.68 -37.25
N TYR A 51 2.12 -75.11 -37.88
CA TYR A 51 1.19 -75.86 -38.73
C TYR A 51 1.81 -76.27 -40.07
N ILE A 52 2.66 -75.42 -40.67
CA ILE A 52 3.46 -75.77 -41.84
C ILE A 52 4.43 -76.92 -41.50
N ALA A 53 5.09 -76.89 -40.34
CA ALA A 53 5.94 -77.99 -39.88
C ALA A 53 5.14 -79.29 -39.67
N PHE A 54 3.92 -79.20 -39.12
CA PHE A 54 2.99 -80.34 -38.97
C PHE A 54 2.55 -80.93 -40.32
N LEU A 55 2.21 -80.09 -41.31
CA LEU A 55 1.82 -80.52 -42.66
C LEU A 55 2.98 -81.14 -43.44
N TYR A 56 4.21 -80.59 -43.32
CA TYR A 56 5.41 -81.19 -43.92
C TYR A 56 5.76 -82.54 -43.29
N GLY A 57 5.41 -82.75 -42.02
CA GLY A 57 5.57 -84.04 -41.33
C GLY A 57 4.63 -85.15 -41.82
N TRP A 58 3.48 -84.81 -42.43
CA TRP A 58 2.46 -85.79 -42.84
C TRP A 58 2.28 -85.96 -44.37
N GLN A 59 3.04 -85.24 -45.21
CA GLN A 59 3.03 -85.38 -46.68
C GLN A 59 1.61 -85.41 -47.32
N ILE A 60 0.69 -84.51 -46.94
CA ILE A 60 -0.66 -84.43 -47.57
C ILE A 60 -0.65 -83.38 -48.71
N PRO A 61 -0.72 -83.76 -50.00
CA PRO A 61 -0.46 -82.83 -51.11
C PRO A 61 -1.68 -82.06 -51.65
N VAL A 62 -2.90 -82.38 -51.20
CA VAL A 62 -4.14 -81.91 -51.88
C VAL A 62 -4.68 -80.58 -51.35
N PHE A 63 -4.33 -80.16 -50.14
CA PHE A 63 -4.89 -78.94 -49.52
C PHE A 63 -4.10 -77.65 -49.77
N THR A 64 -2.94 -77.71 -50.43
CA THR A 64 -2.00 -76.58 -50.53
C THR A 64 -2.47 -75.43 -51.44
N PRO A 65 -3.07 -75.63 -52.64
CA PRO A 65 -3.43 -74.51 -53.50
C PRO A 65 -4.69 -73.76 -53.03
N VAL A 66 -5.70 -74.47 -52.51
CA VAL A 66 -6.95 -73.85 -52.00
C VAL A 66 -6.66 -72.98 -50.78
N LEU A 67 -5.80 -73.46 -49.88
CA LEU A 67 -5.39 -72.72 -48.69
C LEU A 67 -4.55 -71.48 -49.07
N ALA A 68 -3.68 -71.59 -50.08
CA ALA A 68 -2.89 -70.44 -50.57
C ALA A 68 -3.79 -69.32 -51.15
N VAL A 69 -4.83 -69.67 -51.90
CA VAL A 69 -5.81 -68.70 -52.42
C VAL A 69 -6.60 -68.05 -51.28
N ALA A 70 -7.04 -68.84 -50.30
CA ALA A 70 -7.76 -68.31 -49.13
C ALA A 70 -6.90 -67.34 -48.30
N ILE A 71 -5.63 -67.68 -48.06
CA ILE A 71 -4.68 -66.82 -47.35
C ILE A 71 -4.41 -65.53 -48.15
N SER A 72 -4.23 -65.63 -49.47
CA SER A 72 -4.04 -64.46 -50.34
C SER A 72 -5.26 -63.52 -50.33
N ALA A 73 -6.48 -64.08 -50.32
CA ALA A 73 -7.71 -63.31 -50.20
C ALA A 73 -7.83 -62.60 -48.84
N ILE A 74 -7.51 -63.29 -47.74
CA ILE A 74 -7.51 -62.72 -46.38
C ILE A 74 -6.49 -61.59 -46.27
N ILE A 75 -5.28 -61.78 -46.80
CA ILE A 75 -4.23 -60.74 -46.82
C ILE A 75 -4.70 -59.54 -47.64
N SER A 76 -5.32 -59.76 -48.80
CA SER A 76 -5.81 -58.69 -49.67
C SER A 76 -6.92 -57.88 -49.00
N ILE A 77 -7.92 -58.55 -48.41
CA ILE A 77 -9.02 -57.90 -47.68
C ILE A 77 -8.48 -57.15 -46.45
N SER A 78 -7.59 -57.78 -45.69
CA SER A 78 -6.95 -57.13 -44.54
C SER A 78 -6.18 -55.88 -44.99
N SER A 79 -5.43 -55.95 -46.09
CA SER A 79 -4.70 -54.80 -46.63
C SER A 79 -5.61 -53.67 -47.11
N ALA A 80 -6.81 -53.99 -47.61
CA ALA A 80 -7.80 -53.01 -48.04
C ALA A 80 -8.44 -52.32 -46.82
N LEU A 81 -8.84 -53.10 -45.81
CA LEU A 81 -9.38 -52.58 -44.55
C LEU A 81 -8.35 -51.72 -43.81
N TRP A 82 -7.08 -52.14 -43.77
CA TRP A 82 -5.99 -51.34 -43.21
C TRP A 82 -5.81 -50.01 -43.92
N ARG A 83 -5.85 -50.01 -45.26
CA ARG A 83 -5.79 -48.76 -46.05
C ARG A 83 -6.96 -47.84 -45.74
N GLN A 84 -8.17 -48.39 -45.69
CA GLN A 84 -9.37 -47.59 -45.40
C GLN A 84 -9.37 -47.04 -43.98
N LEU A 85 -8.87 -47.81 -43.01
CA LEU A 85 -8.71 -47.37 -41.63
C LEU A 85 -7.68 -46.22 -41.52
N ILE A 86 -6.55 -46.32 -42.22
CA ILE A 86 -5.54 -45.25 -42.26
C ILE A 86 -6.11 -43.96 -42.84
N ILE A 87 -6.83 -44.05 -43.97
CA ILE A 87 -7.48 -42.87 -44.58
C ILE A 87 -8.51 -42.25 -43.63
N SER A 88 -9.32 -43.07 -42.96
CA SER A 88 -10.29 -42.57 -41.99
C SER A 88 -9.63 -41.90 -40.79
N TYR A 89 -8.50 -42.42 -40.30
CA TYR A 89 -7.74 -41.78 -39.22
C TYR A 89 -7.16 -40.43 -39.66
N GLN A 90 -6.60 -40.35 -40.87
CA GLN A 90 -6.09 -39.09 -41.43
C GLN A 90 -7.18 -38.03 -41.56
N GLN A 91 -8.37 -38.41 -42.05
CA GLN A 91 -9.52 -37.51 -42.12
C GLN A 91 -9.95 -37.03 -40.73
N LEU A 92 -9.94 -37.90 -39.73
CA LEU A 92 -10.34 -37.56 -38.37
C LEU A 92 -9.37 -36.55 -37.72
N GLU A 93 -8.07 -36.72 -37.95
CA GLU A 93 -7.05 -35.75 -37.52
C GLU A 93 -7.21 -34.40 -38.22
N GLU A 94 -7.49 -34.40 -39.52
CA GLU A 94 -7.72 -33.16 -40.29
C GLU A 94 -8.97 -32.40 -39.79
N TYR A 95 -10.07 -33.12 -39.50
CA TYR A 95 -11.25 -32.53 -38.87
C TYR A 95 -10.95 -31.98 -37.47
N ALA A 96 -10.20 -32.72 -36.65
CA ALA A 96 -9.84 -32.26 -35.31
C ALA A 96 -9.00 -30.96 -35.35
N HIS A 97 -8.00 -30.90 -36.25
CA HIS A 97 -7.19 -29.70 -36.44
C HIS A 97 -7.99 -28.52 -36.99
N THR A 98 -8.89 -28.76 -37.94
CA THR A 98 -9.77 -27.72 -38.49
C THR A 98 -10.70 -27.18 -37.41
N LEU A 99 -11.28 -28.06 -36.59
CA LEU A 99 -12.16 -27.68 -35.49
C LEU A 99 -11.41 -26.86 -34.44
N GLU A 100 -10.20 -27.29 -34.06
CA GLU A 100 -9.35 -26.55 -33.12
C GLU A 100 -8.97 -25.16 -33.67
N SER A 101 -8.61 -25.06 -34.95
CA SER A 101 -8.31 -23.78 -35.60
C SER A 101 -9.52 -22.86 -35.63
N LYS A 102 -10.71 -23.38 -35.98
CA LYS A 102 -11.95 -22.59 -35.97
C LYS A 102 -12.33 -22.14 -34.56
N ASN A 103 -12.12 -22.98 -33.56
CA ASN A 103 -12.41 -22.63 -32.16
C ASN A 103 -11.46 -21.55 -31.64
N LYS A 104 -10.16 -21.64 -31.96
CA LYS A 104 -9.18 -20.59 -31.67
C LYS A 104 -9.52 -19.27 -32.35
N GLU A 105 -9.97 -19.30 -33.60
CA GLU A 105 -10.40 -18.09 -34.33
C GLU A 105 -11.67 -17.48 -33.72
N LEU A 106 -12.64 -18.31 -33.32
CA LEU A 106 -13.83 -17.89 -32.58
C LEU A 106 -13.47 -17.21 -31.26
N GLN A 107 -12.59 -17.82 -30.46
CA GLN A 107 -12.11 -17.24 -29.20
C GLN A 107 -11.38 -15.93 -29.43
N ARG A 108 -10.57 -15.83 -30.48
CA ARG A 108 -9.86 -14.60 -30.85
C ARG A 108 -10.83 -13.49 -31.26
N LEU A 109 -11.84 -13.81 -32.06
CA LEU A 109 -12.89 -12.86 -32.45
C LEU A 109 -13.69 -12.38 -31.25
N ASP A 110 -13.97 -13.25 -30.29
CA ASP A 110 -14.71 -12.87 -29.09
C ASP A 110 -13.87 -11.96 -28.17
N GLN A 111 -12.60 -12.29 -27.96
CA GLN A 111 -11.66 -11.42 -27.24
C GLN A 111 -11.53 -10.04 -27.90
N LEU A 112 -11.37 -9.98 -29.22
CA LEU A 112 -11.29 -8.72 -29.96
C LEU A 112 -12.58 -7.90 -29.86
N LYS A 113 -13.75 -8.56 -29.81
CA LYS A 113 -15.05 -7.89 -29.66
C LYS A 113 -15.19 -7.27 -28.26
N ASP A 114 -14.82 -8.02 -27.23
CA ASP A 114 -14.87 -7.56 -25.84
C ASP A 114 -13.86 -6.43 -25.59
N GLU A 115 -12.65 -6.55 -26.13
CA GLU A 115 -11.63 -5.51 -26.11
C GLU A 115 -12.09 -4.26 -26.86
N PHE A 116 -12.70 -4.40 -28.04
CA PHE A 116 -13.25 -3.28 -28.80
C PHE A 116 -14.36 -2.55 -28.03
N LEU A 117 -15.29 -3.27 -27.40
CA LEU A 117 -16.37 -2.67 -26.62
C LEU A 117 -15.84 -1.96 -25.36
N ALA A 118 -14.89 -2.57 -24.66
CA ALA A 118 -14.25 -1.97 -23.49
C ALA A 118 -13.46 -0.71 -23.84
N ASN A 119 -12.66 -0.76 -24.92
CA ASN A 119 -11.85 0.37 -25.37
C ASN A 119 -12.75 1.51 -25.88
N THR A 120 -13.75 1.21 -26.70
CA THR A 120 -14.70 2.22 -27.20
C THR A 120 -15.46 2.89 -26.05
N SER A 121 -15.84 2.14 -25.01
CA SER A 121 -16.43 2.71 -23.80
C SER A 121 -15.52 3.72 -23.15
N HIS A 122 -14.23 3.40 -23.01
CA HIS A 122 -13.25 4.24 -22.33
C HIS A 122 -13.03 5.53 -23.13
N GLU A 123 -12.79 5.39 -24.44
CA GLU A 123 -12.60 6.49 -25.38
C GLU A 123 -13.78 7.47 -25.43
N LEU A 124 -15.01 7.00 -25.22
CA LEU A 124 -16.20 7.86 -25.16
C LEU A 124 -16.40 8.48 -23.77
N ARG A 125 -16.02 7.77 -22.70
CA ARG A 125 -16.23 8.22 -21.32
C ARG A 125 -15.26 9.32 -20.91
N THR A 126 -14.01 9.25 -21.34
CA THR A 126 -12.96 10.24 -21.04
C THR A 126 -13.32 11.68 -21.46
N PRO A 127 -13.65 11.97 -22.73
CA PRO A 127 -14.02 13.32 -23.13
C PRO A 127 -15.31 13.79 -22.44
N LEU A 128 -16.23 12.87 -22.16
CA LEU A 128 -17.51 13.17 -21.52
C LEU A 128 -17.36 13.55 -20.04
N ASN A 129 -16.56 12.80 -19.29
CA ASN A 129 -16.22 13.14 -17.91
C ASN A 129 -15.46 14.46 -17.82
N GLY A 130 -14.63 14.77 -18.82
CA GLY A 130 -14.01 16.07 -18.99
C GLY A 130 -15.02 17.21 -19.08
N ILE A 131 -16.01 17.08 -19.97
CA ILE A 131 -17.08 18.07 -20.15
C ILE A 131 -17.87 18.27 -18.85
N ILE A 132 -18.26 17.18 -18.19
CA ILE A 132 -19.01 17.22 -16.92
C ILE A 132 -18.17 17.91 -15.83
N GLY A 133 -16.93 17.45 -15.62
CA GLY A 133 -16.06 17.95 -14.55
C GLY A 133 -15.63 19.40 -14.75
N ILE A 134 -15.41 19.84 -15.99
CA ILE A 134 -15.15 21.26 -16.29
C ILE A 134 -16.40 22.09 -16.01
N ALA A 135 -17.59 21.62 -16.41
CA ALA A 135 -18.83 22.35 -16.16
C ALA A 135 -19.14 22.50 -14.66
N GLU A 136 -18.97 21.42 -13.88
CA GLU A 136 -19.17 21.40 -12.42
C GLU A 136 -18.12 22.28 -11.70
N SER A 137 -16.86 22.21 -12.13
CA SER A 137 -15.79 23.09 -11.63
C SER A 137 -16.10 24.59 -11.83
N MET A 138 -16.59 24.96 -13.01
CA MET A 138 -16.97 26.34 -13.31
C MET A 138 -18.16 26.79 -12.46
N LEU A 139 -19.14 25.90 -12.23
CA LEU A 139 -20.26 26.12 -11.31
C LEU A 139 -19.80 26.39 -9.87
N ASP A 140 -18.75 25.68 -9.43
CA ASP A 140 -18.17 25.82 -8.10
C ASP A 140 -17.24 27.05 -7.94
N GLY A 141 -17.05 27.83 -9.01
CA GLY A 141 -16.29 29.08 -8.98
C GLY A 141 -14.78 28.94 -9.17
N ALA A 142 -14.28 27.79 -9.65
CA ALA A 142 -12.85 27.57 -9.90
C ALA A 142 -12.26 28.54 -10.94
N THR A 143 -13.09 29.08 -11.84
CA THR A 143 -12.70 30.08 -12.85
C THR A 143 -13.11 31.52 -12.49
N GLY A 144 -13.48 31.77 -11.23
CA GLY A 144 -13.97 33.07 -10.76
C GLY A 144 -15.50 33.16 -10.66
N LYS A 145 -16.02 34.38 -10.45
CA LYS A 145 -17.47 34.61 -10.30
C LYS A 145 -18.17 34.44 -11.66
N ILE A 146 -19.12 33.50 -11.71
CA ILE A 146 -19.98 33.28 -12.88
C ILE A 146 -21.33 33.98 -12.70
N THR A 147 -21.96 34.35 -13.82
CA THR A 147 -23.31 34.92 -13.85
C THR A 147 -24.38 33.83 -13.73
N GLU A 148 -25.59 34.18 -13.31
CA GLU A 148 -26.71 33.24 -13.15
C GLU A 148 -27.05 32.48 -14.45
N VAL A 149 -26.95 33.15 -15.61
CA VAL A 149 -27.18 32.54 -16.93
C VAL A 149 -26.05 31.55 -17.28
N GLN A 150 -24.80 31.88 -16.94
CA GLN A 150 -23.68 30.96 -17.12
C GLN A 150 -23.84 29.73 -16.22
N ALA A 151 -24.28 29.90 -14.97
CA ALA A 151 -24.56 28.79 -14.07
C ALA A 151 -25.66 27.88 -14.64
N GLN A 152 -26.78 28.42 -15.12
CA GLN A 152 -27.84 27.61 -15.72
C GLN A 152 -27.36 26.83 -16.95
N ASN A 153 -26.57 27.44 -17.84
CA ASN A 153 -26.02 26.77 -19.01
C ASN A 153 -25.03 25.65 -18.65
N LEU A 154 -24.13 25.90 -17.70
CA LEU A 154 -23.18 24.89 -17.21
C LEU A 154 -23.89 23.71 -16.55
N LEU A 155 -24.97 23.99 -15.81
CA LEU A 155 -25.79 22.97 -15.17
C LEU A 155 -26.52 22.11 -16.21
N MET A 156 -26.97 22.71 -17.32
CA MET A 156 -27.54 22.00 -18.46
C MET A 156 -26.51 21.15 -19.20
N ILE A 157 -25.26 21.64 -19.35
CA ILE A 157 -24.14 20.90 -19.93
C ILE A 157 -23.78 19.69 -19.07
N SER A 158 -23.61 19.85 -17.76
CA SER A 158 -23.34 18.74 -16.84
C SER A 158 -24.47 17.70 -16.87
N GLN A 159 -25.73 18.11 -16.78
CA GLN A 159 -26.89 17.20 -16.85
C GLN A 159 -26.96 16.44 -18.19
N SER A 160 -26.65 17.10 -19.30
CA SER A 160 -26.60 16.47 -20.63
C SER A 160 -25.44 15.48 -20.72
N GLY A 161 -24.29 15.80 -20.13
CA GLY A 161 -23.14 14.90 -20.05
C GLY A 161 -23.44 13.64 -19.24
N HIS A 162 -24.02 13.78 -18.05
CA HIS A 162 -24.46 12.65 -17.22
C HIS A 162 -25.45 11.75 -17.97
N ARG A 163 -26.38 12.34 -18.72
CA ARG A 163 -27.34 11.58 -19.54
C ARG A 163 -26.65 10.77 -20.64
N LEU A 164 -25.66 11.33 -21.32
CA LEU A 164 -24.90 10.62 -22.35
C LEU A 164 -24.05 9.49 -21.74
N SER A 165 -23.52 9.69 -20.54
CA SER A 165 -22.70 8.70 -19.84
C SER A 165 -23.52 7.45 -19.50
N ASN A 166 -24.74 7.67 -18.98
CA ASN A 166 -25.69 6.60 -18.72
C ASN A 166 -26.07 5.85 -20.02
N LEU A 167 -26.27 6.57 -21.12
CA LEU A 167 -26.62 5.97 -22.41
C LEU A 167 -25.49 5.10 -22.99
N ILE A 168 -24.23 5.52 -22.82
CA ILE A 168 -23.06 4.70 -23.19
C ILE A 168 -23.04 3.42 -22.35
N ASN A 169 -23.27 3.53 -21.04
CA ASN A 169 -23.31 2.37 -20.15
C ASN A 169 -24.46 1.41 -20.54
N ASP A 170 -25.65 1.93 -20.87
CA ASP A 170 -26.80 1.11 -21.32
C ASP A 170 -26.49 0.33 -22.62
N ILE A 171 -25.78 0.95 -23.57
CA ILE A 171 -25.37 0.30 -24.83
C ILE A 171 -24.36 -0.83 -24.55
N LEU A 172 -23.44 -0.62 -23.61
CA LEU A 172 -22.43 -1.62 -23.25
C LEU A 172 -23.02 -2.79 -22.49
N ASP A 173 -23.93 -2.52 -21.55
CA ASP A 173 -24.70 -3.54 -20.86
C ASP A 173 -25.51 -4.36 -21.88
N PHE A 174 -26.16 -3.73 -22.85
CA PHE A 174 -26.83 -4.41 -23.95
C PHE A 174 -25.87 -5.29 -24.78
N ALA A 175 -24.69 -4.78 -25.12
CA ALA A 175 -23.70 -5.53 -25.88
C ALA A 175 -23.22 -6.78 -25.11
N LYS A 176 -23.00 -6.67 -23.80
CA LYS A 176 -22.61 -7.82 -22.95
C LYS A 176 -23.74 -8.85 -22.81
N LEU A 177 -24.98 -8.39 -22.68
CA LEU A 177 -26.16 -9.25 -22.52
C LEU A 177 -26.46 -10.12 -23.77
N ARG A 178 -26.04 -9.69 -24.95
CA ARG A 178 -26.29 -10.40 -26.22
C ARG A 178 -25.40 -11.62 -26.43
N TYR A 179 -24.28 -11.74 -25.72
CA TYR A 179 -23.26 -12.78 -25.96
C TYR A 179 -23.03 -13.72 -24.77
N GLU A 180 -24.01 -13.92 -23.89
CA GLU A 180 -24.03 -14.94 -22.81
C GLU A 180 -22.90 -14.87 -21.75
N ASN A 181 -22.05 -13.83 -21.72
CA ASN A 181 -20.98 -13.66 -20.73
C ASN A 181 -21.43 -12.99 -19.40
N LEU A 182 -22.73 -12.87 -19.13
CA LEU A 182 -23.23 -12.26 -17.88
C LEU A 182 -23.64 -13.32 -16.86
N GLU A 183 -22.78 -13.60 -15.88
CA GLU A 183 -23.12 -14.41 -14.71
C GLU A 183 -23.85 -13.55 -13.66
N LEU A 184 -25.05 -13.98 -13.24
CA LEU A 184 -25.82 -13.32 -12.19
C LEU A 184 -25.31 -13.72 -10.80
N ARG A 185 -25.23 -12.76 -9.89
CA ARG A 185 -24.90 -13.01 -8.48
C ARG A 185 -26.16 -13.22 -7.67
N LEU A 186 -26.74 -14.42 -7.80
CA LEU A 186 -27.98 -14.78 -7.14
C LEU A 186 -27.81 -14.88 -5.62
N LYS A 187 -28.64 -14.13 -4.88
CA LYS A 187 -28.75 -14.19 -3.42
C LYS A 187 -30.23 -14.06 -2.99
N PRO A 188 -30.60 -14.42 -1.75
CA PRO A 188 -31.93 -14.11 -1.23
C PRO A 188 -32.14 -12.59 -1.11
N VAL A 189 -33.13 -12.05 -1.82
CA VAL A 189 -33.47 -10.63 -1.85
C VAL A 189 -34.91 -10.40 -1.40
N ASP A 190 -35.12 -9.47 -0.47
CA ASP A 190 -36.45 -8.98 -0.09
C ASP A 190 -36.96 -7.99 -1.14
N ILE A 191 -37.95 -8.43 -1.93
CA ILE A 191 -38.54 -7.65 -3.02
C ILE A 191 -39.25 -6.39 -2.53
N ARG A 192 -39.84 -6.40 -1.32
CA ARG A 192 -40.54 -5.25 -0.78
C ARG A 192 -39.55 -4.15 -0.44
N THR A 193 -38.51 -4.48 0.32
CA THR A 193 -37.46 -3.54 0.73
C THR A 193 -36.78 -2.94 -0.49
N LEU A 194 -36.42 -3.76 -1.48
CA LEU A 194 -35.83 -3.28 -2.73
C LEU A 194 -36.79 -2.35 -3.50
N THR A 195 -38.07 -2.69 -3.58
CA THR A 195 -39.09 -1.84 -4.24
C THR A 195 -39.26 -0.50 -3.53
N GLU A 196 -39.17 -0.45 -2.19
CA GLU A 196 -39.20 0.82 -1.44
C GLU A 196 -38.01 1.73 -1.80
N VAL A 197 -36.81 1.16 -1.95
CA VAL A 197 -35.62 1.89 -2.41
C VAL A 197 -35.88 2.48 -3.79
N VAL A 198 -36.34 1.67 -4.74
CA VAL A 198 -36.59 2.12 -6.13
C VAL A 198 -37.69 3.18 -6.19
N VAL A 199 -38.80 2.99 -5.47
CA VAL A 199 -39.89 3.98 -5.38
C VAL A 199 -39.36 5.32 -4.89
N ASN A 200 -38.51 5.33 -3.86
CA ASN A 200 -37.90 6.55 -3.34
C ASN A 200 -36.96 7.21 -4.36
N LEU A 201 -36.20 6.43 -5.11
CA LEU A 201 -35.33 6.93 -6.21
C LEU A 201 -36.14 7.51 -7.38
N SER A 202 -37.35 6.99 -7.64
CA SER A 202 -38.20 7.43 -8.76
C SER A 202 -39.11 8.62 -8.42
N LYS A 203 -39.34 8.97 -7.14
CA LYS A 203 -40.16 10.14 -6.73
C LYS A 203 -39.78 11.45 -7.44
N PRO A 204 -38.50 11.81 -7.62
CA PRO A 204 -38.12 13.04 -8.32
C PRO A 204 -38.52 13.08 -9.80
N LEU A 205 -38.84 11.94 -10.42
CA LEU A 205 -39.25 11.86 -11.83
C LEU A 205 -40.71 12.31 -12.04
N ILE A 206 -41.50 12.42 -10.98
CA ILE A 206 -42.93 12.79 -11.02
C ILE A 206 -43.12 14.29 -11.33
N LYS A 207 -42.10 15.14 -11.12
CA LYS A 207 -42.08 16.61 -11.35
C LYS A 207 -43.32 17.20 -12.04
N ASN A 208 -44.13 17.95 -11.29
CA ASN A 208 -45.32 18.67 -11.74
C ASN A 208 -46.46 17.81 -12.34
N LYS A 209 -46.41 16.48 -12.25
CA LYS A 209 -47.52 15.57 -12.61
C LYS A 209 -48.38 15.24 -11.39
N ASN A 210 -49.69 15.08 -11.60
CA ASN A 210 -50.62 14.65 -10.55
C ASN A 210 -50.67 13.12 -10.49
N LEU A 211 -49.55 12.51 -10.06
CA LEU A 211 -49.32 11.06 -10.09
C LEU A 211 -48.94 10.53 -8.71
N GLN A 212 -49.59 9.45 -8.26
CA GLN A 212 -49.24 8.73 -7.04
C GLN A 212 -48.42 7.48 -7.34
N LEU A 213 -47.36 7.23 -6.57
CA LEU A 213 -46.51 6.04 -6.67
C LEU A 213 -46.68 5.20 -5.40
N ILE A 214 -47.20 3.98 -5.55
CA ILE A 214 -47.64 3.12 -4.43
C ILE A 214 -46.89 1.79 -4.47
N ASN A 215 -46.17 1.47 -3.40
CA ASN A 215 -45.69 0.11 -3.15
C ASN A 215 -46.77 -0.67 -2.39
N ALA A 216 -47.41 -1.63 -3.05
CA ALA A 216 -48.47 -2.48 -2.54
C ALA A 216 -48.03 -3.94 -2.37
N ILE A 217 -46.73 -4.19 -2.24
CA ILE A 217 -46.17 -5.52 -1.97
C ILE A 217 -46.45 -5.93 -0.51
N PRO A 218 -47.08 -7.10 -0.26
CA PRO A 218 -47.31 -7.61 1.10
C PRO A 218 -46.00 -7.82 1.88
N PRO A 219 -45.96 -7.54 3.20
CA PRO A 219 -44.76 -7.69 4.03
C PRO A 219 -44.31 -9.15 4.25
N ASP A 220 -45.21 -10.10 4.03
CA ASP A 220 -45.14 -11.50 4.42
C ASP A 220 -44.78 -12.44 3.24
N LEU A 221 -44.28 -11.87 2.14
CA LEU A 221 -43.79 -12.65 0.99
C LEU A 221 -42.37 -13.20 1.23
N PRO A 222 -42.06 -14.40 0.69
CA PRO A 222 -40.72 -14.97 0.79
C PRO A 222 -39.71 -14.20 -0.07
N ALA A 223 -38.43 -14.33 0.25
CA ALA A 223 -37.36 -13.72 -0.53
C ALA A 223 -37.26 -14.36 -1.93
N VAL A 224 -36.83 -13.60 -2.93
CA VAL A 224 -36.53 -14.10 -4.28
C VAL A 224 -35.05 -14.45 -4.40
N CYS A 225 -34.71 -15.47 -5.19
CA CYS A 225 -33.34 -15.78 -5.55
C CYS A 225 -32.95 -14.90 -6.75
N ALA A 226 -32.30 -13.77 -6.50
CA ALA A 226 -32.00 -12.77 -7.53
C ALA A 226 -30.69 -12.02 -7.31
N ASP A 227 -30.19 -11.41 -8.38
CA ASP A 227 -29.11 -10.42 -8.30
C ASP A 227 -29.76 -9.06 -7.97
N GLU A 228 -29.44 -8.51 -6.79
CA GLU A 228 -30.07 -7.31 -6.24
C GLU A 228 -29.91 -6.08 -7.16
N ASP A 229 -28.72 -5.87 -7.72
CA ASP A 229 -28.42 -4.71 -8.57
C ASP A 229 -29.21 -4.80 -9.89
N ARG A 230 -29.28 -6.01 -10.47
CA ARG A 230 -30.01 -6.26 -11.72
C ARG A 230 -31.52 -6.21 -11.52
N LEU A 231 -32.00 -6.67 -10.37
CA LEU A 231 -33.40 -6.56 -10.00
C LEU A 231 -33.80 -5.09 -9.74
N GLN A 232 -32.93 -4.31 -9.11
CA GLN A 232 -33.11 -2.87 -8.97
C GLN A 232 -33.23 -2.19 -10.35
N GLN A 233 -32.39 -2.59 -11.30
CA GLN A 233 -32.41 -2.09 -12.69
C GLN A 233 -33.72 -2.41 -13.41
N ILE A 234 -34.22 -3.66 -13.30
CA ILE A 234 -35.53 -4.08 -13.83
C ILE A 234 -36.64 -3.17 -13.29
N LEU A 235 -36.72 -3.04 -11.96
CA LEU A 235 -37.77 -2.25 -11.29
C LEU A 235 -37.69 -0.77 -11.65
N TYR A 236 -36.49 -0.18 -11.63
CA TYR A 236 -36.29 1.23 -11.94
C TYR A 236 -36.72 1.55 -13.39
N ASN A 237 -36.43 0.66 -14.34
CA ASN A 237 -36.83 0.84 -15.73
C ASN A 237 -38.36 0.70 -15.91
N LEU A 238 -39.00 -0.31 -15.31
CA LEU A 238 -40.46 -0.48 -15.40
C LEU A 238 -41.22 0.67 -14.72
N ILE A 239 -40.81 1.07 -13.52
CA ILE A 239 -41.40 2.21 -12.79
C ILE A 239 -41.14 3.53 -13.53
N GLY A 240 -39.94 3.70 -14.08
CA GLY A 240 -39.59 4.87 -14.90
C GLY A 240 -40.48 5.00 -16.13
N ASN A 241 -40.74 3.90 -16.83
CA ASN A 241 -41.67 3.87 -17.97
C ASN A 241 -43.11 4.18 -17.54
N ALA A 242 -43.58 3.59 -16.44
CA ALA A 242 -44.91 3.87 -15.89
C ALA A 242 -45.12 5.36 -15.55
N ILE A 243 -44.14 6.01 -14.92
CA ILE A 243 -44.17 7.46 -14.61
C ILE A 243 -44.11 8.30 -15.89
N LYS A 244 -43.30 7.87 -16.86
CA LYS A 244 -43.09 8.59 -18.12
C LYS A 244 -44.39 8.64 -18.94
N PHE A 245 -45.10 7.52 -19.06
CA PHE A 245 -46.29 7.38 -19.90
C PHE A 245 -47.63 7.60 -19.17
N THR A 246 -47.59 7.99 -17.89
CA THR A 246 -48.76 8.43 -17.12
C THR A 246 -48.66 9.92 -16.81
N GLU A 247 -49.63 10.72 -17.26
CA GLU A 247 -49.68 12.17 -16.98
C GLU A 247 -50.37 12.47 -15.64
N SER A 248 -51.41 11.71 -15.31
CA SER A 248 -52.13 11.80 -14.03
C SER A 248 -52.70 10.45 -13.64
N GLY A 249 -52.76 10.15 -12.34
CA GLY A 249 -53.34 8.91 -11.83
C GLY A 249 -52.40 8.16 -10.88
N THR A 250 -52.25 6.84 -11.05
CA THR A 250 -51.51 6.00 -10.10
C THR A 250 -50.57 5.03 -10.82
N VAL A 251 -49.36 4.88 -10.28
CA VAL A 251 -48.45 3.77 -10.57
C VAL A 251 -48.36 2.91 -9.31
N LYS A 252 -48.73 1.63 -9.43
CA LYS A 252 -48.80 0.68 -8.31
C LYS A 252 -47.85 -0.49 -8.59
N ILE A 253 -47.05 -0.86 -7.61
CA ILE A 253 -46.21 -2.06 -7.64
C ILE A 253 -46.80 -3.09 -6.69
N SER A 254 -47.07 -4.30 -7.16
CA SER A 254 -47.58 -5.41 -6.34
C SER A 254 -46.81 -6.68 -6.62
N ALA A 255 -46.84 -7.63 -5.68
CA ALA A 255 -46.30 -8.96 -5.89
C ALA A 255 -47.21 -10.02 -5.27
N GLU A 256 -47.27 -11.19 -5.88
CA GLU A 256 -48.06 -12.32 -5.43
C GLU A 256 -47.32 -13.65 -5.65
N LEU A 257 -47.56 -14.63 -4.77
CA LEU A 257 -46.96 -15.95 -4.87
C LEU A 257 -47.72 -16.79 -5.92
N ALA A 258 -47.01 -17.25 -6.95
CA ALA A 258 -47.53 -18.11 -7.99
C ALA A 258 -46.95 -19.52 -7.86
N ASN A 259 -47.81 -20.54 -7.92
CA ASN A 259 -47.44 -21.95 -7.98
C ASN A 259 -46.50 -22.44 -6.83
N GLY A 260 -46.40 -21.71 -5.72
CA GLY A 260 -45.60 -22.05 -4.54
C GLY A 260 -44.08 -21.94 -4.69
N ASN A 261 -43.55 -21.70 -5.89
CA ASN A 261 -42.10 -21.68 -6.15
C ASN A 261 -41.62 -20.44 -6.94
N SER A 262 -42.53 -19.53 -7.30
CA SER A 262 -42.18 -18.27 -7.96
C SER A 262 -43.05 -17.12 -7.47
N LEU A 263 -42.51 -15.91 -7.51
CA LEU A 263 -43.22 -14.66 -7.26
C LEU A 263 -43.51 -13.96 -8.58
N ILE A 264 -44.75 -13.50 -8.77
CA ILE A 264 -45.14 -12.59 -9.86
C ILE A 264 -45.05 -11.18 -9.31
N ILE A 265 -44.23 -10.32 -9.92
CA ILE A 265 -44.13 -8.90 -9.61
C ILE A 265 -44.78 -8.12 -10.75
N THR A 266 -45.68 -7.20 -10.42
CA THR A 266 -46.45 -6.41 -11.38
C THR A 266 -46.27 -4.92 -11.11
N VAL A 267 -45.92 -4.17 -12.16
CA VAL A 267 -45.95 -2.70 -12.19
C VAL A 267 -47.15 -2.27 -13.04
N SER A 268 -48.14 -1.68 -12.38
CA SER A 268 -49.39 -1.20 -13.00
C SER A 268 -49.40 0.31 -13.10
N ASP A 269 -49.81 0.84 -14.25
CA ASP A 269 -50.00 2.27 -14.48
C ASP A 269 -51.41 2.56 -15.01
N THR A 270 -51.90 3.79 -14.80
CA THR A 270 -53.17 4.29 -15.36
C THR A 270 -52.93 5.23 -16.55
N GLY A 271 -51.88 4.98 -17.33
CA GLY A 271 -51.42 5.83 -18.42
C GLY A 271 -52.16 5.59 -19.74
N ILE A 272 -51.50 5.94 -20.84
CA ILE A 272 -52.07 5.90 -22.20
C ILE A 272 -52.42 4.49 -22.70
N GLY A 273 -51.90 3.44 -22.06
CA GLY A 273 -52.03 2.07 -22.52
C GLY A 273 -51.25 1.78 -23.82
N ILE A 274 -51.16 0.50 -24.17
CA ILE A 274 -50.40 -0.03 -25.31
C ILE A 274 -51.36 -0.86 -26.16
N PRO A 275 -51.39 -0.66 -27.49
CA PRO A 275 -52.25 -1.46 -28.36
C PRO A 275 -51.75 -2.91 -28.49
N PRO A 276 -52.65 -3.91 -28.64
CA PRO A 276 -52.28 -5.33 -28.63
C PRO A 276 -51.24 -5.72 -29.69
N GLU A 277 -51.27 -5.10 -30.87
CA GLU A 277 -50.30 -5.34 -31.94
C GLU A 277 -48.85 -4.92 -31.60
N GLN A 278 -48.64 -4.18 -30.51
CA GLN A 278 -47.31 -3.75 -30.07
C GLN A 278 -46.72 -4.59 -28.93
N PHE A 279 -47.47 -5.53 -28.34
CA PHE A 279 -47.02 -6.26 -27.14
C PHE A 279 -45.71 -7.03 -27.33
N ASP A 280 -45.52 -7.68 -28.47
CA ASP A 280 -44.25 -8.37 -28.76
C ASP A 280 -43.15 -7.38 -29.18
N ARG A 281 -43.53 -6.31 -29.90
CA ARG A 281 -42.60 -5.33 -30.48
C ARG A 281 -41.95 -4.42 -29.44
N ILE A 282 -42.63 -4.09 -28.34
CA ILE A 282 -42.07 -3.22 -27.28
C ILE A 282 -40.86 -3.85 -26.56
N PHE A 283 -40.67 -5.16 -26.66
CA PHE A 283 -39.52 -5.86 -26.09
C PHE A 283 -38.37 -6.04 -27.10
N GLU A 284 -38.54 -5.62 -28.36
CA GLU A 284 -37.48 -5.63 -29.36
C GLU A 284 -36.54 -4.43 -29.18
N SER A 285 -35.25 -4.64 -29.41
CA SER A 285 -34.25 -3.58 -29.29
C SER A 285 -34.45 -2.47 -30.33
N PHE A 286 -34.29 -1.22 -29.89
CA PHE A 286 -34.35 -0.01 -30.72
C PHE A 286 -35.73 0.35 -31.29
N GLN A 287 -36.82 -0.29 -30.83
CA GLN A 287 -38.16 0.13 -31.21
C GLN A 287 -38.72 1.19 -30.26
N GLN A 288 -39.35 2.22 -30.84
CA GLN A 288 -40.07 3.31 -30.17
C GLN A 288 -41.42 3.47 -30.88
N GLY A 289 -42.51 3.71 -30.13
CA GLY A 289 -43.87 3.80 -30.68
C GLY A 289 -44.06 4.98 -31.63
N ASP A 290 -44.90 4.81 -32.66
CA ASP A 290 -45.11 5.69 -33.84
C ASP A 290 -44.79 7.19 -33.67
N GLY A 291 -44.12 7.75 -34.70
CA GLY A 291 -43.38 9.02 -34.68
C GLY A 291 -44.12 10.34 -34.39
N SER A 292 -45.36 10.30 -33.89
CA SER A 292 -46.05 11.45 -33.30
C SER A 292 -45.74 11.64 -31.81
N THR A 293 -45.44 10.55 -31.09
CA THR A 293 -45.03 10.54 -29.66
C THR A 293 -43.53 10.79 -29.45
N ASP A 294 -42.73 10.67 -30.50
CA ASP A 294 -41.25 10.74 -30.48
C ASP A 294 -40.68 12.09 -30.01
N ARG A 295 -41.36 13.21 -30.29
CA ARG A 295 -40.84 14.54 -29.92
C ARG A 295 -41.04 14.90 -28.45
N LYS A 296 -41.92 14.18 -27.73
CA LYS A 296 -42.38 14.60 -26.41
C LYS A 296 -41.76 13.82 -25.24
N TYR A 297 -41.34 12.57 -25.45
CA TYR A 297 -40.97 11.69 -24.32
C TYR A 297 -39.58 11.04 -24.38
N GLY A 298 -38.82 11.05 -25.48
CA GLY A 298 -37.38 10.68 -25.57
C GLY A 298 -36.87 9.44 -24.80
N GLY A 299 -36.42 8.39 -25.49
CA GLY A 299 -35.79 7.20 -24.88
C GLY A 299 -34.73 6.57 -25.79
N THR A 300 -34.03 5.54 -25.31
CA THR A 300 -33.04 4.77 -26.11
C THR A 300 -33.65 3.56 -26.83
N GLY A 301 -34.84 3.12 -26.41
CA GLY A 301 -35.47 1.88 -26.92
C GLY A 301 -34.75 0.60 -26.48
N LEU A 302 -33.85 0.67 -25.49
CA LEU A 302 -33.09 -0.48 -24.98
C LEU A 302 -33.57 -0.97 -23.61
N GLY A 303 -34.28 -0.14 -22.84
CA GLY A 303 -34.65 -0.48 -21.46
C GLY A 303 -35.48 -1.77 -21.36
N LEU A 304 -36.56 -1.89 -22.13
CA LEU A 304 -37.46 -3.06 -22.07
C LEU A 304 -36.80 -4.34 -22.61
N SER A 305 -35.94 -4.25 -23.63
CA SER A 305 -35.21 -5.41 -24.15
C SER A 305 -34.15 -5.90 -23.16
N ILE A 306 -33.43 -4.99 -22.49
CA ILE A 306 -32.52 -5.31 -21.37
C ILE A 306 -33.30 -5.96 -20.22
N THR A 307 -34.45 -5.38 -19.86
CA THR A 307 -35.31 -5.89 -18.77
C THR A 307 -35.76 -7.32 -19.06
N LYS A 308 -36.22 -7.59 -20.27
CA LYS A 308 -36.60 -8.95 -20.69
C LYS A 308 -35.45 -9.93 -20.57
N LYS A 309 -34.26 -9.58 -21.06
CA LYS A 309 -33.10 -10.46 -20.98
C LYS A 309 -32.64 -10.71 -19.54
N LEU A 310 -32.66 -9.69 -18.68
CA LEU A 310 -32.34 -9.85 -17.27
C LEU A 310 -33.33 -10.77 -16.56
N VAL A 311 -34.64 -10.63 -16.82
CA VAL A 311 -35.67 -11.53 -16.26
C VAL A 311 -35.44 -12.98 -16.74
N GLU A 312 -35.14 -13.18 -18.02
CA GLU A 312 -34.83 -14.50 -18.59
C GLU A 312 -33.57 -15.13 -17.95
N LEU A 313 -32.52 -14.35 -17.70
CA LEU A 313 -31.30 -14.81 -17.02
C LEU A 313 -31.58 -15.22 -15.57
N HIS A 314 -32.55 -14.60 -14.90
CA HIS A 314 -33.03 -15.01 -13.57
C HIS A 314 -33.93 -16.25 -13.60
N GLY A 315 -34.13 -16.87 -14.77
CA GLY A 315 -35.04 -18.02 -14.95
C GLY A 315 -36.53 -17.64 -14.97
N GLY A 316 -36.84 -16.36 -15.16
CA GLY A 316 -38.18 -15.81 -15.18
C GLY A 316 -38.75 -15.55 -16.57
N LYS A 317 -40.02 -15.12 -16.61
CA LYS A 317 -40.71 -14.63 -17.81
C LYS A 317 -41.29 -13.25 -17.54
N ILE A 318 -41.27 -12.36 -18.53
CA ILE A 318 -41.92 -11.04 -18.52
C ILE A 318 -43.02 -10.97 -19.59
N TRP A 319 -44.12 -10.27 -19.30
CA TRP A 319 -45.20 -10.00 -20.24
C TRP A 319 -45.91 -8.68 -19.90
N VAL A 320 -46.81 -8.24 -20.78
CA VAL A 320 -47.60 -7.02 -20.61
C VAL A 320 -49.07 -7.30 -20.85
N GLU A 321 -49.93 -6.69 -20.05
CA GLU A 321 -51.38 -6.63 -20.25
C GLU A 321 -51.78 -5.16 -20.25
N SER A 322 -52.35 -4.67 -21.35
CA SER A 322 -52.63 -3.25 -21.50
C SER A 322 -53.88 -3.01 -22.34
N GLU A 323 -54.60 -1.93 -22.04
CA GLU A 323 -55.72 -1.46 -22.85
C GLU A 323 -55.56 0.04 -23.09
N VAL A 324 -55.68 0.46 -24.35
CA VAL A 324 -55.48 1.85 -24.76
C VAL A 324 -56.45 2.76 -23.98
N GLY A 325 -55.90 3.75 -23.29
CA GLY A 325 -56.62 4.70 -22.46
C GLY A 325 -56.94 4.24 -21.02
N LYS A 326 -56.65 2.98 -20.66
CA LYS A 326 -56.84 2.47 -19.29
C LYS A 326 -55.53 2.19 -18.54
N GLY A 327 -54.41 2.14 -19.25
CA GLY A 327 -53.07 1.93 -18.68
C GLY A 327 -52.52 0.51 -18.92
N SER A 328 -51.36 0.21 -18.34
CA SER A 328 -50.62 -1.04 -18.59
C SER A 328 -50.21 -1.76 -17.31
N HIS A 329 -50.10 -3.08 -17.39
CA HIS A 329 -49.62 -3.96 -16.34
C HIS A 329 -48.42 -4.73 -16.90
N PHE A 330 -47.22 -4.39 -16.44
CA PHE A 330 -46.01 -5.14 -16.75
C PHE A 330 -45.73 -6.14 -15.63
N SER A 331 -45.75 -7.42 -15.96
CA SER A 331 -45.61 -8.50 -14.98
C SER A 331 -44.40 -9.37 -15.31
N PHE A 332 -43.65 -9.78 -14.30
CA PHE A 332 -42.54 -10.72 -14.45
C PHE A 332 -42.43 -11.70 -13.28
N THR A 333 -41.87 -12.89 -13.54
CA THR A 333 -41.67 -13.92 -12.52
C THR A 333 -40.23 -13.99 -12.02
N LEU A 334 -40.04 -14.28 -10.74
CA LEU A 334 -38.75 -14.66 -10.15
C LEU A 334 -38.87 -15.92 -9.28
N PRO A 335 -37.84 -16.78 -9.23
CA PRO A 335 -37.82 -17.94 -8.34
C PRO A 335 -37.73 -17.51 -6.87
N VAL A 336 -38.44 -18.23 -5.99
CA VAL A 336 -38.34 -18.04 -4.53
C VAL A 336 -37.00 -18.61 -4.04
N ALA A 337 -36.37 -17.96 -3.06
CA ALA A 337 -35.13 -18.43 -2.45
C ALA A 337 -35.38 -19.59 -1.46
N ASP A 338 -34.51 -20.60 -1.48
CA ASP A 338 -34.55 -21.75 -0.56
C ASP A 338 -34.19 -21.40 0.89
N ALA A 339 -33.60 -20.23 1.12
CA ALA A 339 -33.21 -19.71 2.43
C ALA A 339 -33.90 -18.36 2.72
N PRO A 340 -34.33 -18.09 3.96
CA PRO A 340 -34.85 -16.77 4.33
C PRO A 340 -33.78 -15.71 4.11
N ALA A 341 -34.17 -14.53 3.62
CA ALA A 341 -33.27 -13.38 3.57
C ALA A 341 -32.68 -13.14 4.96
N GLU A 342 -31.37 -12.88 5.03
CA GLU A 342 -30.73 -12.44 6.27
C GLU A 342 -31.36 -11.10 6.68
N ASN A 343 -32.42 -11.18 7.49
CA ASN A 343 -33.04 -10.04 8.15
C ASN A 343 -32.07 -9.51 9.21
N THR A 344 -31.06 -8.76 8.78
CA THR A 344 -30.41 -7.82 9.67
C THR A 344 -31.36 -6.63 9.78
N PRO A 345 -31.93 -6.33 10.96
CA PRO A 345 -32.83 -5.21 11.09
C PRO A 345 -32.07 -3.93 10.72
N ILE A 346 -32.50 -3.31 9.61
CA ILE A 346 -32.10 -1.95 9.23
C ILE A 346 -32.83 -1.00 10.19
N SER A 347 -32.35 -0.93 11.41
CA SER A 347 -32.56 0.20 12.29
C SER A 347 -31.18 0.64 12.74
N ALA A 348 -30.78 1.83 12.26
CA ALA A 348 -29.53 2.55 12.53
C ALA A 348 -28.34 2.35 11.57
N THR A 349 -28.48 2.60 10.26
CA THR A 349 -27.35 3.19 9.47
C THR A 349 -27.72 3.99 8.21
N VAL A 350 -28.98 4.40 8.01
CA VAL A 350 -29.31 5.36 6.94
C VAL A 350 -30.05 6.55 7.52
N THR A 351 -29.31 7.38 8.27
CA THR A 351 -29.66 8.79 8.41
C THR A 351 -28.36 9.58 8.55
N THR A 352 -27.75 9.94 7.42
CA THR A 352 -27.29 11.31 7.12
C THR A 352 -26.62 11.35 5.75
N SER A 353 -27.38 11.75 4.72
CA SER A 353 -26.96 12.79 3.77
C SER A 353 -28.10 13.11 2.80
N ARG A 354 -29.07 13.87 3.31
CA ARG A 354 -29.82 14.91 2.57
C ARG A 354 -30.64 15.70 3.57
N ARG A 355 -30.00 16.69 4.23
CA ARG A 355 -30.73 17.89 4.63
C ARG A 355 -30.72 18.81 3.43
N THR A 356 -31.85 18.85 2.73
CA THR A 356 -32.24 19.97 1.89
C THR A 356 -32.29 21.23 2.74
N ARG A 357 -31.78 22.31 2.14
CA ARG A 357 -31.45 23.61 2.75
C ARG A 357 -32.69 24.51 2.96
N ALA A 358 -33.84 23.96 3.34
CA ALA A 358 -35.12 24.70 3.27
C ALA A 358 -35.88 24.90 4.59
N ASP A 359 -35.60 24.18 5.67
CA ASP A 359 -36.37 24.34 6.93
C ASP A 359 -35.45 24.62 8.12
N LEU A 360 -35.06 25.89 8.28
CA LEU A 360 -34.52 26.46 9.52
C LEU A 360 -35.07 27.88 9.69
N GLU A 361 -36.34 27.97 10.06
CA GLU A 361 -36.83 29.11 10.83
C GLU A 361 -37.58 28.60 12.07
N ILE A 362 -37.30 29.27 13.19
CA ILE A 362 -37.96 29.22 14.50
C ILE A 362 -37.66 27.99 15.38
N LEU A 363 -36.69 28.13 16.31
CA LEU A 363 -36.93 28.16 17.77
C LEU A 363 -35.60 28.12 18.55
N SER A 364 -35.46 29.07 19.46
CA SER A 364 -34.34 29.30 20.38
C SER A 364 -34.34 28.30 21.57
N PRO A 365 -33.28 28.27 22.41
CA PRO A 365 -32.76 27.05 23.03
C PRO A 365 -33.26 26.76 24.45
N ALA A 366 -33.41 25.48 24.78
CA ALA A 366 -33.40 25.01 26.16
C ALA A 366 -32.75 23.61 26.25
N THR A 367 -31.57 23.61 26.89
CA THR A 367 -30.93 22.58 27.73
C THR A 367 -31.41 21.13 27.62
N ILE A 368 -30.51 20.21 27.26
CA ILE A 368 -30.16 19.02 28.06
C ILE A 368 -28.78 18.49 27.61
N ASN A 369 -27.91 18.32 28.62
CA ASN A 369 -26.57 17.75 28.58
C ASN A 369 -26.57 16.25 28.27
N THR A 370 -25.73 15.80 27.34
CA THR A 370 -24.98 14.54 27.49
C THR A 370 -23.62 14.66 26.80
N LYS A 371 -22.58 14.60 27.64
CA LYS A 371 -21.16 14.60 27.31
C LYS A 371 -20.78 13.29 26.61
N THR A 372 -20.35 13.38 25.36
CA THR A 372 -19.38 12.45 24.77
C THR A 372 -18.35 13.29 24.04
N VAL A 373 -17.11 13.17 24.53
CA VAL A 373 -15.96 14.00 24.18
C VAL A 373 -15.46 13.61 22.79
N LEU A 374 -16.04 14.24 21.77
CA LEU A 374 -15.26 14.61 20.58
C LEU A 374 -14.60 15.94 20.92
N PRO A 375 -13.27 16.12 20.75
CA PRO A 375 -12.66 17.42 20.94
C PRO A 375 -13.30 18.38 19.95
N ALA A 376 -13.99 19.35 20.53
CA ALA A 376 -14.72 20.38 19.84
C ALA A 376 -13.78 21.14 18.90
N ASP A 377 -14.36 21.42 17.74
CA ASP A 377 -14.05 22.47 16.79
C ASP A 377 -13.60 23.76 17.50
N ASN A 378 -12.30 23.89 17.72
CA ASN A 378 -11.64 25.16 17.95
C ASN A 378 -11.07 25.61 16.62
N GLY A 379 -11.90 26.25 15.78
CA GLY A 379 -11.53 27.36 14.91
C GLY A 379 -10.13 27.38 14.28
N ALA A 380 -9.60 26.23 13.87
CA ALA A 380 -8.30 26.13 13.27
C ALA A 380 -8.49 26.35 11.78
N LYS A 381 -8.23 27.59 11.35
CA LYS A 381 -7.80 27.87 9.97
C LYS A 381 -6.61 26.96 9.64
N THR A 382 -6.85 25.74 9.18
CA THR A 382 -5.81 24.83 8.70
C THR A 382 -5.93 24.60 7.19
N ASN A 383 -6.10 25.66 6.40
CA ASN A 383 -5.68 25.59 4.99
C ASN A 383 -4.25 26.12 4.92
N GLY A 384 -3.32 25.33 5.47
CA GLY A 384 -1.92 25.42 5.08
C GLY A 384 -1.81 24.76 3.71
N ASN A 385 -1.14 25.42 2.77
CA ASN A 385 -0.93 25.00 1.39
C ASN A 385 -0.29 23.59 1.31
N PHE A 386 -1.10 22.52 1.39
CA PHE A 386 -0.60 21.18 1.12
C PHE A 386 -0.32 21.02 -0.36
N HIS A 387 0.77 20.33 -0.68
CA HIS A 387 1.17 20.08 -2.05
C HIS A 387 0.69 18.70 -2.50
N ILE A 388 -0.23 18.67 -3.46
CA ILE A 388 -0.78 17.44 -4.03
C ILE A 388 -0.21 17.26 -5.44
N LEU A 389 0.40 16.10 -5.70
CA LEU A 389 0.82 15.70 -7.04
C LEU A 389 -0.31 14.88 -7.68
N ILE A 390 -0.78 15.31 -8.85
CA ILE A 390 -1.76 14.56 -9.65
C ILE A 390 -1.08 13.98 -10.89
N VAL A 391 -1.26 12.69 -11.11
CA VAL A 391 -0.61 11.92 -12.18
C VAL A 391 -1.65 11.16 -12.96
N ASP A 392 -1.79 11.49 -14.24
CA ASP A 392 -2.77 10.91 -15.18
C ASP A 392 -2.26 11.21 -16.59
N ASP A 393 -2.35 10.25 -17.51
CA ASP A 393 -1.85 10.40 -18.87
C ASP A 393 -2.76 11.25 -19.76
N GLU A 394 -4.01 11.45 -19.35
CA GLU A 394 -4.97 12.28 -20.03
C GLU A 394 -5.00 13.72 -19.47
N PRO A 395 -4.65 14.75 -20.26
CA PRO A 395 -4.66 16.15 -19.82
C PRO A 395 -6.00 16.64 -19.27
N ILE A 396 -7.10 16.09 -19.79
CA ILE A 396 -8.46 16.42 -19.36
C ILE A 396 -8.70 15.99 -17.91
N ASN A 397 -8.29 14.78 -17.54
CA ASN A 397 -8.42 14.27 -16.17
C ASN A 397 -7.59 15.11 -15.19
N LEU A 398 -6.36 15.46 -15.56
CA LEU A 398 -5.52 16.37 -14.79
C LEU A 398 -6.19 17.73 -14.57
N GLN A 399 -6.88 18.26 -15.58
CA GLN A 399 -7.59 19.53 -15.46
C GLN A 399 -8.80 19.42 -14.51
N VAL A 400 -9.59 18.35 -14.58
CA VAL A 400 -10.72 18.10 -13.67
C VAL A 400 -10.26 17.97 -12.22
N LEU A 401 -9.22 17.16 -11.97
CA LEU A 401 -8.62 17.00 -10.64
C LEU A 401 -8.09 18.34 -10.11
N SER A 402 -7.31 19.06 -10.91
CA SER A 402 -6.76 20.37 -10.55
C SER A 402 -7.85 21.36 -10.16
N ASN A 403 -8.94 21.39 -10.92
CA ASN A 403 -10.08 22.23 -10.66
C ASN A 403 -10.74 21.91 -9.30
N HIS A 404 -11.03 20.63 -9.03
CA HIS A 404 -11.63 20.20 -7.76
C HIS A 404 -10.75 20.55 -6.55
N LEU A 405 -9.44 20.44 -6.69
CA LEU A 405 -8.47 20.73 -5.63
C LEU A 405 -8.24 22.24 -5.43
N SER A 406 -8.34 23.04 -6.49
CA SER A 406 -8.10 24.50 -6.44
C SER A 406 -9.07 25.22 -5.51
N VAL A 407 -10.31 24.73 -5.41
CA VAL A 407 -11.36 25.30 -4.53
C VAL A 407 -10.93 25.29 -3.05
N ASN A 408 -10.07 24.35 -2.64
CA ASN A 408 -9.63 24.19 -1.25
C ASN A 408 -8.24 24.78 -0.95
N LYS A 409 -7.64 25.55 -1.88
CA LYS A 409 -6.31 26.17 -1.73
C LYS A 409 -5.14 25.18 -1.59
N TYR A 410 -5.23 24.01 -2.22
CA TYR A 410 -4.09 23.11 -2.36
C TYR A 410 -3.11 23.65 -3.41
N ILE A 411 -1.81 23.43 -3.21
CA ILE A 411 -0.82 23.56 -4.29
C ILE A 411 -0.92 22.27 -5.11
N VAL A 412 -1.07 22.38 -6.42
CA VAL A 412 -1.25 21.21 -7.29
C VAL A 412 -0.14 21.19 -8.35
N SER A 413 0.64 20.12 -8.35
CA SER A 413 1.55 19.78 -9.46
C SER A 413 0.94 18.69 -10.32
N LYS A 414 1.19 18.76 -11.64
CA LYS A 414 0.64 17.84 -12.63
C LYS A 414 1.77 17.04 -13.28
N ALA A 415 1.54 15.76 -13.53
CA ALA A 415 2.42 14.92 -14.32
C ALA A 415 1.59 14.08 -15.31
N LEU A 416 2.07 13.99 -16.56
CA LEU A 416 1.42 13.23 -17.64
C LEU A 416 1.91 11.76 -17.71
N ASN A 417 2.88 11.38 -16.90
CA ASN A 417 3.41 10.01 -16.87
C ASN A 417 4.22 9.76 -15.59
N GLY A 418 4.54 8.49 -15.34
CA GLY A 418 5.30 8.07 -14.17
C GLY A 418 6.71 8.66 -14.05
N ASN A 419 7.42 8.89 -15.17
CA ASN A 419 8.77 9.46 -15.12
C ASN A 419 8.74 10.94 -14.69
N GLU A 420 7.79 11.70 -15.22
CA GLU A 420 7.57 13.08 -14.83
C GLU A 420 7.16 13.17 -13.35
N ALA A 421 6.30 12.27 -12.88
CA ALA A 421 5.91 12.21 -11.47
C ALA A 421 7.13 12.01 -10.54
N LEU A 422 8.03 11.08 -10.88
CA LEU A 422 9.26 10.84 -10.11
C LEU A 422 10.23 12.03 -10.18
N ALA A 423 10.33 12.71 -11.33
CA ALA A 423 11.15 13.91 -11.48
C ALA A 423 10.63 15.07 -10.60
N ILE A 424 9.31 15.26 -10.55
CA ILE A 424 8.68 16.28 -9.68
C ILE A 424 8.92 15.94 -8.21
N LEU A 425 8.74 14.68 -7.79
CA LEU A 425 8.99 14.27 -6.40
C LEU A 425 10.42 14.64 -5.93
N ASN A 426 11.42 14.40 -6.77
CA ASN A 426 12.83 14.68 -6.46
C ASN A 426 13.20 16.17 -6.46
N SER A 427 12.44 17.02 -7.17
CA SER A 427 12.78 18.44 -7.38
C SER A 427 11.80 19.43 -6.71
N SER A 428 10.69 18.93 -6.17
CA SER A 428 9.62 19.76 -5.61
C SER A 428 10.03 20.51 -4.34
N ASN A 429 9.75 21.82 -4.31
CA ASN A 429 9.83 22.65 -3.12
C ASN A 429 8.63 23.61 -3.12
N PRO A 430 7.63 23.47 -2.22
CA PRO A 430 7.59 22.56 -1.06
C PRO A 430 7.46 21.08 -1.46
N PRO A 431 7.86 20.15 -0.57
CA PRO A 431 7.74 18.71 -0.81
C PRO A 431 6.28 18.29 -0.98
N VAL A 432 6.04 17.22 -1.75
CA VAL A 432 4.70 16.67 -1.96
C VAL A 432 4.17 16.02 -0.69
N ASP A 433 2.90 16.29 -0.36
CA ASP A 433 2.21 15.76 0.82
C ASP A 433 1.25 14.60 0.49
N LEU A 434 0.80 14.47 -0.76
CA LEU A 434 -0.09 13.40 -1.22
C LEU A 434 0.01 13.23 -2.74
N ILE A 435 -0.09 12.00 -3.23
CA ILE A 435 -0.14 11.68 -4.65
C ILE A 435 -1.52 11.12 -5.02
N LEU A 436 -2.16 11.68 -6.05
CA LEU A 436 -3.25 11.04 -6.78
C LEU A 436 -2.66 10.42 -8.04
N LEU A 437 -2.75 9.10 -8.17
CA LEU A 437 -2.01 8.35 -9.18
C LEU A 437 -2.94 7.48 -10.02
N ASP A 438 -3.02 7.73 -11.32
CA ASP A 438 -3.72 6.82 -12.21
C ASP A 438 -3.02 5.46 -12.30
N VAL A 439 -3.81 4.39 -12.30
CA VAL A 439 -3.31 3.02 -12.44
C VAL A 439 -2.87 2.74 -13.87
N MET A 440 -3.67 3.17 -14.85
CA MET A 440 -3.43 2.88 -16.26
C MET A 440 -2.70 4.04 -16.91
N MET A 441 -1.39 3.90 -17.07
CA MET A 441 -0.57 4.89 -17.79
C MET A 441 0.42 4.17 -18.72
N PRO A 442 0.79 4.77 -19.85
CA PRO A 442 1.77 4.22 -20.77
C PRO A 442 3.18 4.25 -20.18
N ASN A 443 3.99 3.28 -20.60
CA ASN A 443 5.38 3.02 -20.16
C ASN A 443 5.49 2.53 -18.71
N LEU A 444 5.19 3.40 -17.74
CA LEU A 444 5.23 3.07 -16.31
C LEU A 444 3.81 3.11 -15.77
N SER A 445 3.31 1.94 -15.38
CA SER A 445 2.01 1.81 -14.73
C SER A 445 2.00 2.50 -13.37
N GLY A 446 0.81 2.86 -12.88
CA GLY A 446 0.65 3.43 -11.54
C GLY A 446 1.18 2.52 -10.43
N TYR A 447 1.10 1.20 -10.62
CA TYR A 447 1.67 0.21 -9.69
C TYR A 447 3.21 0.30 -9.61
N GLU A 448 3.88 0.39 -10.75
CA GLU A 448 5.35 0.51 -10.81
C GLU A 448 5.84 1.85 -10.27
N VAL A 449 5.10 2.93 -10.53
CA VAL A 449 5.38 4.24 -9.94
C VAL A 449 5.24 4.17 -8.41
N CYS A 450 4.16 3.56 -7.92
CA CYS A 450 3.93 3.39 -6.49
C CYS A 450 5.08 2.62 -5.81
N ALA A 451 5.49 1.48 -6.40
CA ALA A 451 6.63 0.70 -5.89
C ALA A 451 7.92 1.54 -5.81
N LYS A 452 8.26 2.27 -6.88
CA LYS A 452 9.45 3.14 -6.90
C LYS A 452 9.38 4.26 -5.87
N VAL A 453 8.20 4.84 -5.65
CA VAL A 453 8.03 5.86 -4.60
C VAL A 453 8.25 5.24 -3.23
N ARG A 454 7.81 4.00 -3.00
CA ARG A 454 7.97 3.30 -1.71
C ARG A 454 9.41 2.94 -1.35
N GLU A 455 10.32 2.85 -2.32
CA GLU A 455 11.75 2.65 -2.05
C GLU A 455 12.35 3.77 -1.19
N ASN A 456 11.87 5.01 -1.36
CA ASN A 456 12.41 6.20 -0.67
C ASN A 456 11.38 6.92 0.22
N HIS A 457 10.09 6.62 0.08
CA HIS A 457 9.01 7.28 0.79
C HIS A 457 8.03 6.28 1.42
N PRO A 458 8.12 6.04 2.73
CA PRO A 458 7.18 5.20 3.46
C PRO A 458 5.74 5.66 3.29
N ALA A 459 4.79 4.71 3.28
CA ALA A 459 3.37 4.97 3.05
C ALA A 459 2.76 5.95 4.07
N GLN A 460 3.27 5.95 5.29
CA GLN A 460 2.80 6.80 6.38
C GLN A 460 3.26 8.27 6.22
N GLN A 461 4.36 8.50 5.50
CA GLN A 461 4.90 9.84 5.25
C GLN A 461 4.32 10.46 3.98
N LEU A 462 4.25 9.68 2.90
CA LEU A 462 3.73 10.11 1.60
C LEU A 462 2.56 9.22 1.15
N PRO A 463 1.31 9.63 1.46
CA PRO A 463 0.13 8.89 1.05
C PRO A 463 -0.04 8.91 -0.49
N ILE A 464 -0.32 7.74 -1.05
CA ILE A 464 -0.67 7.55 -2.47
C ILE A 464 -2.10 7.02 -2.54
N VAL A 465 -2.98 7.78 -3.19
CA VAL A 465 -4.34 7.38 -3.50
C VAL A 465 -4.41 7.03 -4.98
N MET A 466 -4.65 5.76 -5.29
CA MET A 466 -4.75 5.31 -6.68
C MET A 466 -6.10 5.67 -7.28
N LEU A 467 -6.11 6.05 -8.56
CA LEU A 467 -7.32 6.27 -9.34
C LEU A 467 -7.44 5.13 -10.34
N THR A 468 -8.54 4.39 -10.33
CA THR A 468 -8.70 3.19 -11.18
C THR A 468 -10.02 3.18 -11.93
N ALA A 469 -10.02 2.75 -13.20
CA ALA A 469 -11.25 2.48 -13.96
C ALA A 469 -11.81 1.06 -13.72
N LYS A 470 -11.06 0.19 -13.01
CA LYS A 470 -11.47 -1.20 -12.75
C LYS A 470 -12.07 -1.35 -11.35
N ASN A 471 -13.26 -1.96 -11.29
CA ASN A 471 -13.97 -2.28 -10.05
C ASN A 471 -13.87 -3.76 -9.64
N GLN A 472 -12.87 -4.51 -10.15
CA GLN A 472 -12.69 -5.90 -9.73
C GLN A 472 -11.90 -5.94 -8.41
N VAL A 473 -12.32 -6.81 -7.49
CA VAL A 473 -11.67 -6.98 -6.18
C VAL A 473 -10.18 -7.32 -6.32
N SER A 474 -9.80 -8.04 -7.38
CA SER A 474 -8.41 -8.37 -7.71
C SER A 474 -7.53 -7.14 -7.94
N ASP A 475 -8.00 -6.14 -8.68
CA ASP A 475 -7.24 -4.91 -8.93
C ASP A 475 -7.09 -4.06 -7.65
N LEU A 476 -8.07 -4.14 -6.75
CA LEU A 476 -8.01 -3.46 -5.45
C LEU A 476 -6.93 -4.06 -4.55
N VAL A 477 -6.89 -5.39 -4.47
CA VAL A 477 -5.86 -6.11 -3.70
C VAL A 477 -4.47 -5.77 -4.24
N LEU A 478 -4.32 -5.77 -5.57
CA LEU A 478 -3.06 -5.43 -6.22
C LEU A 478 -2.58 -4.01 -5.85
N ALA A 479 -3.47 -3.01 -5.86
CA ALA A 479 -3.11 -1.63 -5.49
C ALA A 479 -2.49 -1.52 -4.10
N PHE A 480 -3.04 -2.23 -3.11
CA PHE A 480 -2.49 -2.26 -1.75
C PHE A 480 -1.18 -3.04 -1.66
N GLU A 481 -1.03 -4.14 -2.39
CA GLU A 481 0.23 -4.92 -2.43
C GLU A 481 1.41 -4.10 -2.97
N TYR A 482 1.17 -3.20 -3.92
CA TYR A 482 2.17 -2.25 -4.42
C TYR A 482 2.40 -1.04 -3.51
N GLY A 483 1.71 -0.97 -2.36
CA GLY A 483 1.93 0.04 -1.32
C GLY A 483 1.04 1.28 -1.41
N ALA A 484 -0.07 1.26 -2.16
CA ALA A 484 -1.04 2.34 -2.11
C ALA A 484 -1.68 2.46 -0.72
N ASN A 485 -2.01 3.67 -0.31
CA ASN A 485 -2.73 3.90 0.96
C ASN A 485 -4.23 3.74 0.79
N ASP A 486 -4.73 3.97 -0.43
CA ASP A 486 -6.14 3.97 -0.75
C ASP A 486 -6.34 3.94 -2.26
N TYR A 487 -7.58 3.74 -2.70
CA TYR A 487 -7.97 3.82 -4.10
C TYR A 487 -9.34 4.49 -4.27
N ILE A 488 -9.56 5.10 -5.44
CA ILE A 488 -10.83 5.70 -5.83
C ILE A 488 -11.17 5.24 -7.24
N THR A 489 -12.40 4.78 -7.43
CA THR A 489 -12.90 4.30 -8.73
C THR A 489 -13.34 5.46 -9.61
N LYS A 490 -12.91 5.49 -10.87
CA LYS A 490 -13.35 6.45 -11.90
C LYS A 490 -14.66 5.93 -12.55
N PRO A 491 -15.70 6.76 -12.70
CA PRO A 491 -15.78 8.18 -12.31
C PRO A 491 -16.01 8.36 -10.80
N PHE A 492 -15.35 9.34 -10.21
CA PHE A 492 -15.42 9.63 -8.78
C PHE A 492 -16.26 10.87 -8.45
N ALA A 493 -16.98 10.82 -7.33
CA ALA A 493 -17.66 11.98 -6.80
C ALA A 493 -16.65 12.96 -6.19
N LYS A 494 -16.83 14.26 -6.43
CA LYS A 494 -15.97 15.33 -5.88
C LYS A 494 -15.85 15.25 -4.35
N ASP A 495 -16.97 15.09 -3.65
CA ASP A 495 -16.99 15.06 -2.19
C ASP A 495 -16.24 13.85 -1.62
N GLU A 496 -16.36 12.69 -2.28
CA GLU A 496 -15.61 11.49 -1.91
C GLU A 496 -14.10 11.72 -2.03
N LEU A 497 -13.65 12.25 -3.17
CA LEU A 497 -12.25 12.57 -3.41
C LEU A 497 -11.69 13.49 -2.32
N LEU A 498 -12.39 14.58 -2.01
CA LEU A 498 -11.94 15.58 -1.04
C LEU A 498 -11.88 15.02 0.39
N VAL A 499 -12.84 14.17 0.78
CA VAL A 499 -12.85 13.53 2.11
C VAL A 499 -11.69 12.56 2.25
N ARG A 500 -11.40 11.74 1.23
CA ARG A 500 -10.26 10.81 1.28
C ARG A 500 -8.93 11.55 1.35
N ILE A 501 -8.74 12.59 0.53
CA ILE A 501 -7.54 13.45 0.59
C ILE A 501 -7.36 14.05 1.98
N LYS A 502 -8.41 14.64 2.55
CA LYS A 502 -8.34 15.26 3.89
C LYS A 502 -7.97 14.24 4.96
N THR A 503 -8.50 13.02 4.87
CA THR A 503 -8.21 11.94 5.82
C THR A 503 -6.73 11.54 5.77
N HIS A 504 -6.20 11.28 4.57
CA HIS A 504 -4.79 10.87 4.40
C HIS A 504 -3.81 11.98 4.75
N LEU A 505 -4.12 13.24 4.42
CA LEU A 505 -3.31 14.38 4.84
C LEU A 505 -3.30 14.55 6.36
N SER A 506 -4.44 14.31 7.03
CA SER A 506 -4.52 14.35 8.49
C SER A 506 -3.70 13.24 9.13
N LEU A 507 -3.78 12.02 8.60
CA LEU A 507 -3.00 10.87 9.09
C LEU A 507 -1.49 11.11 8.89
N SER A 508 -1.05 11.54 7.71
CA SER A 508 0.35 11.89 7.44
C SER A 508 0.86 12.98 8.39
N LYS A 509 0.06 14.01 8.66
CA LYS A 509 0.40 15.05 9.66
C LYS A 509 0.58 14.49 11.07
N ILE A 510 -0.30 13.59 11.49
CA ILE A 510 -0.23 12.96 12.80
C ILE A 510 1.04 12.10 12.91
N THR A 511 1.33 11.29 11.89
CA THR A 511 2.55 10.48 11.83
C THR A 511 3.81 11.35 11.89
N LYS A 512 3.92 12.38 11.03
CA LYS A 512 5.04 13.33 11.02
C LYS A 512 5.20 14.06 12.35
N ALA A 513 4.10 14.26 13.11
CA ALA A 513 4.17 14.84 14.45
C ALA A 513 4.70 13.82 15.48
N TYR A 514 4.31 12.55 15.39
CA TYR A 514 4.79 11.49 16.26
C TYR A 514 6.27 11.12 16.01
N GLU A 515 6.73 11.17 14.76
CA GLU A 515 8.14 10.94 14.39
C GLU A 515 9.10 11.91 15.10
N ARG A 516 8.63 13.11 15.50
CA ARG A 516 9.43 14.06 16.30
C ARG A 516 9.76 13.55 17.70
N PHE A 517 8.98 12.59 18.20
CA PHE A 517 9.14 12.01 19.54
C PHE A 517 9.83 10.65 19.50
N VAL A 518 9.76 9.95 18.36
CA VAL A 518 10.50 8.71 18.10
C VAL A 518 11.12 8.82 16.69
N PRO A 519 12.34 9.35 16.62
CA PRO A 519 13.10 9.45 15.36
C PRO A 519 13.27 8.11 14.64
N HIS A 520 13.42 8.13 13.32
CA HIS A 520 13.53 6.92 12.49
C HIS A 520 14.79 6.11 12.83
N GLU A 521 15.87 6.78 13.20
CA GLU A 521 17.15 6.20 13.60
C GLU A 521 16.99 5.24 14.80
N TYR A 522 15.98 5.46 15.65
CA TYR A 522 15.63 4.53 16.73
C TYR A 522 14.98 3.25 16.21
N LEU A 523 14.09 3.39 15.24
CA LEU A 523 13.43 2.25 14.62
C LEU A 523 14.49 1.40 13.91
N GLU A 524 15.42 2.02 13.19
CA GLU A 524 16.58 1.34 12.60
C GLU A 524 17.42 0.61 13.66
N LEU A 525 17.73 1.28 14.78
CA LEU A 525 18.48 0.66 15.87
C LEU A 525 17.76 -0.58 16.41
N LEU A 526 16.44 -0.52 16.58
CA LEU A 526 15.59 -1.64 17.03
C LEU A 526 15.26 -2.65 15.91
N SER A 527 15.74 -2.41 14.68
CA SER A 527 15.38 -3.20 13.49
C SER A 527 13.86 -3.29 13.27
N ARG A 528 13.17 -2.15 13.39
CA ARG A 528 11.74 -1.96 13.15
C ARG A 528 11.53 -0.99 11.99
N GLU A 529 10.52 -1.25 11.18
CA GLU A 529 10.13 -0.35 10.08
C GLU A 529 9.09 0.68 10.53
N SER A 530 8.29 0.35 11.55
CA SER A 530 7.21 1.20 12.06
C SER A 530 7.16 1.27 13.57
N ILE A 531 6.72 2.42 14.08
CA ILE A 531 6.49 2.64 15.50
C ILE A 531 5.42 1.73 16.11
N ILE A 532 4.48 1.24 15.29
CA ILE A 532 3.44 0.32 15.76
C ILE A 532 4.01 -1.06 16.13
N ASP A 533 5.17 -1.41 15.57
CA ASP A 533 5.82 -2.69 15.81
C ASP A 533 6.69 -2.68 17.07
N VAL A 534 6.92 -1.49 17.62
CA VAL A 534 7.75 -1.28 18.81
C VAL A 534 6.99 -1.72 20.05
N LYS A 535 7.57 -2.67 20.81
CA LYS A 535 6.97 -3.21 22.03
C LYS A 535 7.74 -2.81 23.29
N LEU A 536 7.03 -2.71 24.40
CA LEU A 536 7.64 -2.51 25.72
C LEU A 536 8.64 -3.63 26.02
N GLY A 537 9.85 -3.27 26.44
CA GLY A 537 10.94 -4.19 26.72
C GLY A 537 11.81 -4.55 25.52
N GLU A 538 11.48 -4.11 24.30
CA GLU A 538 12.40 -4.24 23.16
C GLU A 538 13.66 -3.41 23.37
N HIS A 539 14.81 -4.01 23.06
CA HIS A 539 16.10 -3.41 23.32
C HIS A 539 17.18 -3.97 22.39
N VAL A 540 18.23 -3.17 22.21
CA VAL A 540 19.49 -3.57 21.59
C VAL A 540 20.61 -3.40 22.60
N SER A 541 21.41 -4.45 22.76
CA SER A 541 22.63 -4.44 23.57
C SER A 541 23.85 -4.47 22.66
N LYS A 542 24.62 -3.38 22.65
CA LYS A 542 25.83 -3.24 21.81
C LYS A 542 26.86 -2.36 22.51
N GLU A 543 28.15 -2.53 22.16
CA GLU A 543 29.17 -1.55 22.46
C GLU A 543 28.91 -0.27 21.64
N MET A 544 28.73 0.87 22.30
CA MET A 544 28.45 2.16 21.65
C MET A 544 29.27 3.27 22.30
N GLY A 545 29.56 4.33 21.53
CA GLY A 545 30.04 5.59 22.11
C GLY A 545 28.92 6.25 22.90
N ILE A 546 29.22 6.76 24.09
CA ILE A 546 28.27 7.46 24.96
C ILE A 546 28.77 8.88 25.11
N PHE A 547 27.87 9.82 24.92
CA PHE A 547 28.12 11.26 24.96
C PHE A 547 27.22 11.89 26.01
N PHE A 548 27.82 12.67 26.90
CA PHE A 548 27.12 13.58 27.79
C PHE A 548 27.64 14.99 27.57
N SER A 549 26.74 15.95 27.53
CA SER A 549 27.11 17.37 27.58
C SER A 549 26.23 18.13 28.55
N ASP A 550 26.80 19.15 29.17
CA ASP A 550 26.09 20.05 30.08
C ASP A 550 26.57 21.50 29.93
N ILE A 551 25.69 22.47 30.16
CA ILE A 551 26.03 23.90 30.13
C ILE A 551 26.69 24.30 31.46
N ARG A 552 27.87 24.90 31.36
CA ARG A 552 28.61 25.38 32.51
C ARG A 552 27.95 26.61 33.11
N SER A 553 27.80 26.58 34.44
CA SER A 553 27.22 27.66 35.24
C SER A 553 25.81 28.04 34.78
N PHE A 554 25.05 27.08 34.23
CA PHE A 554 23.69 27.32 33.78
C PHE A 554 22.79 27.84 34.90
N THR A 555 22.93 27.31 36.12
CA THR A 555 22.13 27.75 37.27
C THR A 555 22.28 29.26 37.51
N THR A 556 23.52 29.75 37.57
CA THR A 556 23.82 31.19 37.69
C THR A 556 23.33 32.00 36.50
N LEU A 557 23.40 31.45 35.28
CA LEU A 557 22.86 32.10 34.09
C LEU A 557 21.34 32.22 34.15
N SER A 558 20.65 31.16 34.60
CA SER A 558 19.20 31.06 34.68
C SER A 558 18.58 31.93 35.77
N GLU A 559 19.30 32.21 36.86
CA GLU A 559 18.85 33.12 37.94
C GLU A 559 18.56 34.54 37.45
N SER A 560 19.18 34.95 36.34
CA SER A 560 18.97 36.26 35.72
C SER A 560 17.82 36.30 34.70
N MET A 561 17.13 35.17 34.49
CA MET A 561 16.13 34.98 33.43
C MET A 561 14.76 34.61 34.01
N THR A 562 13.70 34.98 33.29
CA THR A 562 12.35 34.46 33.53
C THR A 562 12.21 33.01 33.06
N THR A 563 11.19 32.29 33.54
CA THR A 563 10.95 30.89 33.12
C THR A 563 10.76 30.72 31.61
N CYS A 564 10.11 31.69 30.94
CA CYS A 564 9.95 31.67 29.49
C CYS A 564 11.29 31.86 28.77
N GLU A 565 12.11 32.81 29.23
CA GLU A 565 13.45 33.06 28.68
C GLU A 565 14.38 31.86 28.88
N ILE A 566 14.30 31.17 30.03
CA ILE A 566 15.03 29.92 30.27
C ILE A 566 14.62 28.87 29.22
N PHE A 567 13.31 28.72 28.97
CA PHE A 567 12.81 27.73 28.00
C PHE A 567 13.23 28.06 26.57
N ASP A 568 13.15 29.33 26.17
CA ASP A 568 13.59 29.80 24.85
C ASP A 568 15.11 29.66 24.69
N PHE A 569 15.88 29.94 25.75
CA PHE A 569 17.32 29.76 25.78
C PHE A 569 17.73 28.31 25.59
N VAL A 570 17.14 27.38 26.35
CA VAL A 570 17.43 25.94 26.25
C VAL A 570 17.09 25.44 24.84
N ASN A 571 15.93 25.80 24.30
CA ASN A 571 15.55 25.42 22.93
C ASN A 571 16.49 26.03 21.88
N ALA A 572 16.94 27.27 22.05
CA ALA A 572 17.89 27.91 21.16
C ALA A 572 19.27 27.23 21.20
N TYR A 573 19.70 26.78 22.38
CA TYR A 573 20.91 25.97 22.55
C TYR A 573 20.77 24.60 21.88
N LEU A 574 19.74 23.82 22.23
CA LEU A 574 19.51 22.48 21.70
C LEU A 574 19.32 22.47 20.18
N ARG A 575 18.67 23.48 19.59
CA ARG A 575 18.54 23.63 18.12
C ARG A 575 19.89 23.72 17.40
N ARG A 576 20.95 24.13 18.08
CA ARG A 576 22.29 24.27 17.51
C ARG A 576 23.15 23.03 17.71
N VAL A 577 23.03 22.37 18.87
CA VAL A 577 23.89 21.21 19.19
C VAL A 577 23.30 19.86 18.76
N SER A 578 21.98 19.75 18.66
CA SER A 578 21.34 18.47 18.28
C SER A 578 21.64 18.05 16.83
N PRO A 579 21.61 18.96 15.82
CA PRO A 579 21.89 18.57 14.43
C PRO A 579 23.30 18.02 14.20
N GLU A 580 24.30 18.49 14.96
CA GLU A 580 25.67 17.98 14.82
C GLU A 580 25.80 16.55 15.37
N ILE A 581 24.95 16.14 16.32
CA ILE A 581 24.91 14.75 16.78
C ILE A 581 24.33 13.85 15.69
N GLU A 582 23.19 14.24 15.13
CA GLU A 582 22.49 13.50 14.07
C GLU A 582 23.38 13.34 12.81
N LYS A 583 24.04 14.43 12.38
CA LYS A 583 24.94 14.45 11.22
C LYS A 583 26.12 13.48 11.34
N HIS A 584 26.52 13.16 12.57
CA HIS A 584 27.60 12.22 12.86
C HIS A 584 27.06 10.88 13.38
N ASN A 585 25.89 10.44 12.91
CA ASN A 585 25.27 9.14 13.25
C ASN A 585 25.03 8.92 14.76
N GLY A 586 24.86 10.01 15.50
CA GLY A 586 24.51 9.98 16.92
C GLY A 586 23.01 10.01 17.14
N LEU A 587 22.59 9.42 18.25
CA LEU A 587 21.20 9.24 18.62
C LEU A 587 20.95 9.87 20.00
N ILE A 588 20.14 10.93 20.06
CA ILE A 588 19.88 11.67 21.31
C ILE A 588 18.85 10.91 22.16
N VAL A 589 19.33 10.20 23.18
CA VAL A 589 18.50 9.38 24.09
C VAL A 589 17.57 10.25 24.92
N LYS A 590 18.09 11.35 25.49
CA LYS A 590 17.30 12.26 26.32
C LYS A 590 17.94 13.63 26.45
N TYR A 591 17.08 14.63 26.54
CA TYR A 591 17.44 15.96 27.02
C TYR A 591 17.37 15.98 28.55
N LEU A 592 18.39 16.56 29.19
CA LEU A 592 18.59 16.59 30.64
C LEU A 592 18.39 18.01 31.20
N GLY A 593 17.51 18.80 30.58
CA GLY A 593 17.35 20.22 30.89
C GLY A 593 18.35 21.07 30.10
N ASP A 594 19.45 21.46 30.73
CA ASP A 594 20.58 22.20 30.16
C ASP A 594 21.64 21.30 29.50
N GLY A 595 21.57 19.99 29.76
CA GLY A 595 22.39 18.98 29.12
C GLY A 595 21.64 18.06 28.16
N LEU A 596 22.38 17.14 27.54
CA LEU A 596 21.82 16.04 26.77
C LEU A 596 22.69 14.79 26.87
N MET A 597 22.05 13.65 26.63
CA MET A 597 22.69 12.35 26.49
C MET A 597 22.47 11.82 25.07
N ALA A 598 23.54 11.39 24.42
CA ALA A 598 23.49 10.73 23.12
C ALA A 598 24.32 9.46 23.09
N VAL A 599 23.98 8.55 22.18
CA VAL A 599 24.72 7.31 21.92
C VAL A 599 25.12 7.24 20.45
N PHE A 600 26.25 6.59 20.17
CA PHE A 600 26.86 6.48 18.84
C PHE A 600 27.06 5.00 18.50
N PRO A 601 26.10 4.38 17.78
CA PRO A 601 26.12 2.94 17.48
C PRO A 601 27.30 2.49 16.59
N LYS A 602 27.94 3.43 15.89
CA LYS A 602 29.10 3.19 15.01
C LYS A 602 30.45 3.29 15.72
N GLY A 603 30.50 3.83 16.94
CA GLY A 603 31.69 3.82 17.80
C GLY A 603 32.20 5.20 18.25
N ALA A 604 33.48 5.25 18.62
CA ALA A 604 34.12 6.40 19.25
C ALA A 604 34.41 7.58 18.31
N ASP A 605 34.78 7.31 17.05
CA ASP A 605 35.17 8.35 16.08
C ASP A 605 34.04 9.35 15.83
N ASP A 606 32.82 8.83 15.61
CA ASP A 606 31.61 9.62 15.40
C ASP A 606 31.27 10.49 16.63
N ALA A 607 31.42 9.93 17.84
CA ALA A 607 31.16 10.65 19.08
C ALA A 607 32.14 11.83 19.28
N VAL A 608 33.43 11.61 19.03
CA VAL A 608 34.46 12.67 19.14
C VAL A 608 34.27 13.74 18.07
N ALA A 609 33.97 13.35 16.82
CA ALA A 609 33.69 14.28 15.74
C ALA A 609 32.46 15.16 16.04
N ALA A 610 31.36 14.56 16.52
CA ALA A 610 30.17 15.28 16.94
C ALA A 610 30.45 16.27 18.07
N ALA A 611 31.28 15.89 19.04
CA ALA A 611 31.66 16.75 20.15
C ALA A 611 32.45 17.98 19.70
N LEU A 612 33.43 17.80 18.81
CA LEU A 612 34.20 18.90 18.25
C LEU A 612 33.32 19.83 17.41
N ALA A 613 32.40 19.28 16.60
CA ALA A 613 31.44 20.06 15.83
C ALA A 613 30.52 20.89 16.75
N ASN A 614 30.03 20.28 17.84
CA ASN A 614 29.24 20.97 18.86
C ASN A 614 30.00 22.12 19.53
N LEU A 615 31.25 21.89 19.93
CA LEU A 615 32.08 22.95 20.53
C LEU A 615 32.30 24.11 19.56
N ASN A 616 32.60 23.83 18.29
CA ASN A 616 32.74 24.85 17.25
C ASN A 616 31.44 25.65 17.04
N GLN A 617 30.29 24.97 17.03
CA GLN A 617 29.00 25.62 16.88
C GLN A 617 28.67 26.54 18.06
N ILE A 618 29.05 26.16 19.29
CA ILE A 618 28.92 27.02 20.47
C ILE A 618 29.89 28.20 20.43
N GLN A 619 31.13 28.02 19.95
CA GLN A 619 32.05 29.13 19.75
C GLN A 619 31.49 30.16 18.76
N GLU A 620 30.88 29.72 17.65
CA GLU A 620 30.25 30.63 16.70
C GLU A 620 29.02 31.31 17.30
N TYR A 621 28.20 30.56 18.04
CA TYR A 621 27.05 31.14 18.74
C TYR A 621 27.48 32.20 19.76
N ASN A 622 28.58 31.99 20.47
CA ASN A 622 29.13 32.96 21.41
C ASN A 622 29.55 34.27 20.74
N LYS A 623 30.09 34.25 19.51
CA LYS A 623 30.39 35.48 18.76
C LYS A 623 29.13 36.31 18.52
N HIS A 624 28.02 35.65 18.20
CA HIS A 624 26.74 36.34 18.04
C HIS A 624 26.19 36.85 19.38
N ARG A 625 26.24 36.03 20.44
CA ARG A 625 25.82 36.43 21.79
C ARG A 625 26.57 37.65 22.29
N GLN A 626 27.89 37.71 22.11
CA GLN A 626 28.73 38.84 22.50
C GLN A 626 28.36 40.13 21.76
N LYS A 627 28.00 40.05 20.46
CA LYS A 627 27.52 41.21 19.69
C LYS A 627 26.22 41.79 20.27
N GLU A 628 25.35 40.91 20.76
CA GLU A 628 24.07 41.26 21.40
C GLU A 628 24.21 41.51 22.92
N ASN A 629 25.43 41.67 23.45
CA ASN A 629 25.74 41.87 24.87
C ASN A 629 25.29 40.75 25.83
N TYR A 630 25.06 39.53 25.32
CA TYR A 630 24.82 38.36 26.15
C TYR A 630 26.12 37.70 26.60
N GLN A 631 26.12 37.12 27.80
CA GLN A 631 27.24 36.33 28.32
C GLN A 631 27.50 35.08 27.43
N PRO A 632 28.78 34.76 27.14
CA PRO A 632 29.15 33.54 26.45
C PRO A 632 28.76 32.29 27.25
N ILE A 633 28.49 31.21 26.53
CA ILE A 633 28.14 29.91 27.08
C ILE A 633 29.36 29.00 26.95
N GLN A 634 29.64 28.23 27.98
CA GLN A 634 30.59 27.14 27.94
C GLN A 634 29.84 25.84 28.15
N ILE A 635 30.29 24.78 27.50
CA ILE A 635 29.78 23.43 27.71
C ILE A 635 30.95 22.53 28.08
N GLY A 636 30.70 21.49 28.86
CA GLY A 636 31.66 20.40 28.96
C GLY A 636 31.04 19.12 28.44
N ILE A 637 31.87 18.32 27.79
CA ILE A 637 31.48 17.09 27.12
C ILE A 637 32.32 15.95 27.69
N GLY A 638 31.66 14.86 28.09
CA GLY A 638 32.29 13.61 28.48
C GLY A 638 31.95 12.51 27.47
N ILE A 639 32.97 11.79 26.99
CA ILE A 639 32.80 10.65 26.09
C ILE A 639 33.45 9.41 26.67
N HIS A 640 32.70 8.32 26.61
CA HIS A 640 33.17 6.99 26.94
C HIS A 640 32.65 5.98 25.90
N ILE A 641 33.21 4.79 25.89
CA ILE A 641 32.73 3.69 25.05
C ILE A 641 32.51 2.47 25.94
N GLY A 642 31.41 1.75 25.72
CA GLY A 642 31.15 0.53 26.46
C GLY A 642 29.83 -0.11 26.07
N ASN A 643 29.54 -1.25 26.67
CA ASN A 643 28.31 -2.00 26.42
C ASN A 643 27.11 -1.27 27.01
N ILE A 644 26.14 -0.94 26.18
CA ILE A 644 24.92 -0.25 26.56
C ILE A 644 23.70 -0.96 26.00
N MET A 645 22.64 -1.01 26.80
CA MET A 645 21.33 -1.44 26.37
C MET A 645 20.49 -0.20 26.07
N VAL A 646 20.05 -0.03 24.82
CA VAL A 646 19.12 1.03 24.40
C VAL A 646 17.80 0.37 24.05
N GLY A 647 16.69 0.85 24.62
CA GLY A 647 15.42 0.19 24.43
C GLY A 647 14.23 0.96 24.98
N ILE A 648 13.08 0.29 24.94
CA ILE A 648 11.78 0.84 25.33
C ILE A 648 11.44 0.43 26.76
N ILE A 649 11.31 1.42 27.62
CA ILE A 649 10.94 1.25 29.03
C ILE A 649 9.68 2.04 29.36
N GLY A 650 9.05 1.74 30.49
CA GLY A 650 7.84 2.40 30.95
C GLY A 650 6.67 1.43 31.12
N VAL A 651 5.47 1.87 30.75
CA VAL A 651 4.22 1.11 30.85
C VAL A 651 3.48 1.16 29.51
N ASN A 652 2.53 0.27 29.27
CA ASN A 652 1.78 0.23 28.00
C ASN A 652 1.10 1.56 27.63
N SER A 653 0.72 2.38 28.62
CA SER A 653 0.13 3.71 28.39
C SER A 653 1.14 4.84 28.21
N ARG A 654 2.42 4.60 28.52
CA ARG A 654 3.52 5.57 28.43
C ARG A 654 4.84 4.83 28.29
N MET A 655 5.25 4.63 27.04
CA MET A 655 6.56 4.12 26.70
C MET A 655 7.52 5.28 26.49
N GLN A 656 8.77 5.10 26.90
CA GLN A 656 9.86 6.01 26.59
C GLN A 656 11.07 5.22 26.12
N ILE A 657 11.85 5.83 25.25
CA ILE A 657 13.17 5.31 24.94
C ILE A 657 14.11 5.71 26.07
N ASP A 658 14.95 4.77 26.49
CA ASP A 658 16.04 5.08 27.40
C ASP A 658 17.23 4.15 27.13
N ALA A 659 18.35 4.50 27.74
CA ALA A 659 19.53 3.66 27.73
C ALA A 659 19.90 3.27 29.17
N LEU A 660 20.30 2.02 29.35
CA LEU A 660 20.63 1.42 30.63
C LEU A 660 22.00 0.73 30.55
N SER A 661 22.91 1.11 31.43
CA SER A 661 24.21 0.46 31.65
C SER A 661 24.92 1.11 32.83
N ASP A 662 25.85 0.38 33.46
CA ASP A 662 26.79 0.94 34.42
C ASP A 662 27.73 1.98 33.79
N THR A 663 27.97 1.83 32.48
CA THR A 663 28.82 2.68 31.64
C THR A 663 28.25 4.11 31.52
N ILE A 664 26.93 4.28 31.58
CA ILE A 664 26.25 5.60 31.52
C ILE A 664 26.64 6.47 32.71
N ASN A 665 26.61 5.88 33.91
CA ASN A 665 26.96 6.60 35.14
C ASN A 665 28.42 7.03 35.12
N LEU A 666 29.29 6.25 34.50
CA LEU A 666 30.69 6.60 34.31
C LEU A 666 30.85 7.77 33.33
N THR A 667 30.17 7.76 32.18
CA THR A 667 30.23 8.87 31.22
C THR A 667 29.71 10.18 31.79
N ALA A 668 28.59 10.16 32.51
CA ALA A 668 28.05 11.34 33.17
C ALA A 668 29.06 11.94 34.18
N ARG A 669 29.83 11.09 34.87
CA ARG A 669 30.89 11.56 35.77
C ARG A 669 32.10 12.11 35.01
N LEU A 670 32.46 11.51 33.88
CA LEU A 670 33.51 12.06 33.01
C LEU A 670 33.14 13.46 32.51
N GLU A 671 31.88 13.68 32.13
CA GLU A 671 31.37 15.02 31.83
C GLU A 671 31.54 15.94 33.04
N GLY A 672 31.12 15.53 34.24
CA GLY A 672 31.29 16.32 35.45
C GLY A 672 32.74 16.68 35.78
N LEU A 673 33.70 15.78 35.50
CA LEU A 673 35.14 16.01 35.70
C LEU A 673 35.68 17.16 34.86
N THR A 674 35.08 17.44 33.70
CA THR A 674 35.51 18.56 32.86
C THR A 674 35.45 19.90 33.62
N LYS A 675 34.55 20.06 34.60
CA LYS A 675 34.46 21.25 35.48
C LYS A 675 35.69 21.40 36.37
N PHE A 676 36.19 20.29 36.92
CA PHE A 676 37.34 20.28 37.81
C PHE A 676 38.65 20.54 37.06
N TYR A 677 38.83 19.87 35.92
CA TYR A 677 40.04 20.03 35.10
C TYR A 677 40.02 21.25 34.18
N GLY A 678 38.86 21.90 34.00
CA GLY A 678 38.73 23.05 33.09
C GLY A 678 38.92 22.69 31.63
N ALA A 679 38.41 21.52 31.23
CA ALA A 679 38.44 21.05 29.84
C ALA A 679 37.06 21.21 29.21
N SER A 680 37.00 21.44 27.89
CA SER A 680 35.74 21.46 27.16
C SER A 680 35.28 20.07 26.71
N LEU A 681 36.23 19.16 26.46
CA LEU A 681 35.98 17.78 26.04
C LEU A 681 36.94 16.81 26.73
N LEU A 682 36.38 15.88 27.51
CA LEU A 682 37.09 14.76 28.12
C LEU A 682 36.69 13.44 27.48
N ILE A 683 37.69 12.60 27.24
CA ILE A 683 37.51 11.23 26.78
C ILE A 683 38.22 10.25 27.71
N SER A 684 37.64 9.06 27.90
CA SER A 684 38.32 7.96 28.57
C SER A 684 39.44 7.35 27.71
N GLY A 685 40.41 6.67 28.34
CA GLY A 685 41.43 5.91 27.62
C GLY A 685 40.89 4.87 26.65
N GLN A 686 39.77 4.21 26.98
CA GLN A 686 39.11 3.25 26.08
C GLN A 686 38.62 3.88 24.77
N VAL A 687 38.18 5.14 24.81
CA VAL A 687 37.82 5.90 23.60
C VAL A 687 39.07 6.11 22.75
N LEU A 688 40.18 6.54 23.37
CA LEU A 688 41.45 6.78 22.69
C LEU A 688 41.99 5.52 22.00
N GLU A 689 41.83 4.34 22.61
CA GLU A 689 42.23 3.05 22.03
C GLU A 689 41.36 2.64 20.84
N LYS A 690 40.10 3.07 20.81
CA LYS A 690 39.10 2.69 19.79
C LYS A 690 39.00 3.70 18.64
N LEU A 691 39.71 4.83 18.71
CA LEU A 691 39.76 5.81 17.62
C LEU A 691 40.59 5.26 16.46
N THR A 692 40.00 5.27 15.26
CA THR A 692 40.69 4.83 14.04
C THR A 692 41.68 5.87 13.52
N GLN A 693 41.41 7.16 13.74
CA GLN A 693 42.24 8.28 13.27
C GLN A 693 42.85 9.10 14.41
N ARG A 694 43.61 8.44 15.29
CA ARG A 694 44.21 9.09 16.46
C ARG A 694 45.08 10.30 16.12
N ASP A 695 45.88 10.22 15.05
CA ASP A 695 46.85 11.27 14.67
C ASP A 695 46.19 12.57 14.19
N ARG A 696 44.87 12.56 13.96
CA ARG A 696 44.11 13.74 13.55
C ARG A 696 43.90 14.73 14.69
N TYR A 697 43.99 14.26 15.94
CA TYR A 697 43.60 15.02 17.12
C TYR A 697 44.77 15.19 18.10
N HIS A 698 44.73 16.29 18.84
CA HIS A 698 45.69 16.62 19.87
C HIS A 698 45.11 16.27 21.24
N PHE A 699 45.78 15.37 21.94
CA PHE A 699 45.38 14.93 23.27
C PHE A 699 46.40 15.33 24.32
N ARG A 700 45.92 15.68 25.51
CA ARG A 700 46.75 15.82 26.72
C ARG A 700 46.23 14.87 27.79
N PHE A 701 47.09 13.99 28.30
CA PHE A 701 46.76 13.14 29.44
C PHE A 701 46.56 14.01 30.69
N LEU A 702 45.47 13.81 31.41
CA LEU A 702 45.15 14.61 32.59
C LEU A 702 45.37 13.87 33.89
N ASP A 703 44.85 12.66 34.03
CA ASP A 703 44.85 11.92 35.29
C ASP A 703 44.41 10.46 35.11
N ASN A 704 44.72 9.63 36.10
CA ASN A 704 44.08 8.33 36.31
C ASN A 704 43.13 8.48 37.49
N VAL A 705 41.83 8.48 37.24
CA VAL A 705 40.82 8.78 38.26
C VAL A 705 40.03 7.54 38.65
N ILE A 706 39.80 7.36 39.95
CA ILE A 706 38.80 6.41 40.46
C ILE A 706 37.55 7.21 40.80
N VAL A 707 36.51 7.03 40.00
CA VAL A 707 35.20 7.65 40.25
C VAL A 707 34.38 6.81 41.24
N LYS A 708 33.59 7.47 42.09
CA LYS A 708 32.79 6.84 43.15
C LYS A 708 32.00 5.62 42.66
N GLY A 709 32.25 4.44 43.22
CA GLY A 709 31.53 3.20 42.87
C GLY A 709 32.16 2.37 41.74
N LYS A 710 33.36 2.74 41.28
CA LYS A 710 34.28 1.86 40.52
C LYS A 710 35.54 1.65 41.36
N ASN A 711 36.19 0.50 41.20
CA ASN A 711 37.42 0.15 41.91
C ASN A 711 38.66 0.28 41.01
N GLU A 712 38.47 0.32 39.69
CA GLU A 712 39.54 0.42 38.71
C GLU A 712 39.76 1.89 38.29
N PRO A 713 41.02 2.34 38.19
CA PRO A 713 41.34 3.67 37.70
C PRO A 713 41.07 3.80 36.21
N ILE A 714 40.61 4.97 35.80
CA ILE A 714 40.31 5.28 34.41
C ILE A 714 41.19 6.43 33.97
N ALA A 715 41.98 6.20 32.92
CA ALA A 715 42.76 7.24 32.27
C ALA A 715 41.81 8.24 31.59
N ILE A 716 42.00 9.52 31.87
CA ILE A 716 41.25 10.61 31.25
C ILE A 716 42.18 11.50 30.42
N TYR A 717 41.70 11.86 29.24
CA TYR A 717 42.39 12.71 28.29
C TYR A 717 41.50 13.88 27.94
N GLU A 718 42.06 15.07 27.83
CA GLU A 718 41.38 16.18 27.17
C GLU A 718 41.73 16.21 25.69
N VAL A 719 40.73 16.56 24.88
CA VAL A 719 40.89 16.76 23.44
C VAL A 719 41.04 18.26 23.19
N LEU A 720 42.24 18.68 22.79
CA LEU A 720 42.61 20.09 22.68
C LEU A 720 41.97 20.79 21.47
N ASP A 721 41.54 20.04 20.45
CA ASP A 721 40.95 20.61 19.24
C ASP A 721 39.57 21.25 19.46
N GLY A 722 38.94 21.02 20.59
CA GLY A 722 37.69 21.67 20.98
C GLY A 722 37.87 22.99 21.74
N GLU A 723 39.10 23.33 22.11
CA GLU A 723 39.44 24.55 22.84
C GLU A 723 39.58 25.76 21.91
N ILE A 724 39.52 26.97 22.47
CA ILE A 724 39.83 28.19 21.74
C ILE A 724 41.31 28.15 21.34
N GLU A 725 41.64 28.58 20.11
CA GLU A 725 42.98 28.44 19.52
C GLU A 725 44.11 29.02 20.38
N THR A 726 43.85 30.09 21.14
CA THR A 726 44.81 30.66 22.10
C THR A 726 45.08 29.73 23.28
N VAL A 727 44.03 29.12 23.85
CA VAL A 727 44.11 28.16 24.96
C VAL A 727 44.81 26.88 24.49
N LYS A 728 44.45 26.38 23.31
CA LYS A 728 45.07 25.22 22.67
C LYS A 728 46.59 25.38 22.54
N LYS A 729 47.05 26.52 22.02
CA LYS A 729 48.50 26.80 21.85
C LYS A 729 49.24 26.82 23.19
N LEU A 730 48.67 27.44 24.22
CA LEU A 730 49.27 27.48 25.55
C LEU A 730 49.34 26.08 26.20
N LYS A 731 48.29 25.27 26.06
CA LYS A 731 48.26 23.88 26.54
C LYS A 731 49.28 22.99 25.82
N LEU A 732 49.42 23.13 24.50
CA LEU A 732 50.45 22.41 23.72
C LEU A 732 51.87 22.82 24.13
N GLN A 733 52.13 24.12 24.33
CA GLN A 733 53.44 24.61 24.76
C GLN A 733 53.84 24.08 26.15
N THR A 734 52.86 23.88 27.04
CA THR A 734 53.10 23.43 28.42
C THR A 734 52.97 21.92 28.61
N GLN A 735 52.57 21.17 27.57
CA GLN A 735 52.24 19.75 27.64
C GLN A 735 53.38 18.90 28.23
N SER A 736 54.61 19.03 27.73
CA SER A 736 55.73 18.21 28.23
C SER A 736 56.07 18.50 29.69
N ALA A 737 55.93 19.74 30.14
CA ALA A 737 56.14 20.10 31.55
C ALA A 737 55.01 19.55 32.43
N PHE A 738 53.77 19.59 31.95
CA PHE A 738 52.61 19.05 32.64
C PHE A 738 52.70 17.52 32.82
N GLU A 739 53.05 16.79 31.74
CA GLU A 739 53.24 15.34 31.77
C GLU A 739 54.37 14.91 32.72
N ALA A 740 55.50 15.63 32.70
CA ALA A 740 56.60 15.39 33.65
C ALA A 740 56.18 15.68 35.11
N GLY A 741 55.30 16.67 35.33
CA GLY A 741 54.71 16.96 36.63
C GLY A 741 53.85 15.80 37.15
N ILE A 742 52.98 15.25 36.28
CA ILE A 742 52.15 14.08 36.61
C ILE A 742 53.02 12.84 36.91
N GLU A 743 54.06 12.58 36.11
CA GLU A 743 54.95 11.43 36.32
C GLU A 743 55.65 11.50 37.69
N ASN A 744 56.14 12.68 38.08
CA ASN A 744 56.75 12.89 39.39
C ASN A 744 55.71 12.80 40.53
N TYR A 745 54.52 13.33 40.32
CA TYR A 745 53.41 13.23 41.28
C TYR A 745 53.03 11.76 41.53
N ALA A 746 52.89 10.96 40.47
CA ALA A 746 52.56 9.54 40.56
C ALA A 746 53.63 8.74 41.33
N ARG A 747 54.92 9.10 41.16
CA ARG A 747 56.04 8.49 41.91
C ARG A 747 56.17 8.97 43.36
N GLY A 748 55.35 9.92 43.82
CA GLY A 748 55.47 10.52 45.15
C GLY A 748 56.55 11.60 45.28
N ASN A 749 57.17 12.02 44.17
CA ASN A 749 58.18 13.08 44.13
C ASN A 749 57.51 14.46 44.14
N LEU A 750 56.95 14.86 45.29
CA LEU A 750 56.07 16.03 45.41
C LEU A 750 56.76 17.37 45.10
N LEU A 751 58.03 17.56 45.51
CA LEU A 751 58.76 18.81 45.25
C LEU A 751 59.08 19.01 43.75
N PRO A 752 59.69 18.04 43.04
CA PRO A 752 59.85 18.13 41.58
C PRO A 752 58.52 18.30 40.85
N ALA A 753 57.46 17.59 41.26
CA ALA A 753 56.13 17.73 40.66
C ALA A 753 55.61 19.17 40.79
N LYS A 754 55.76 19.78 41.97
CA LYS A 754 55.38 21.17 42.24
C LYS A 754 56.09 22.14 41.28
N ASP A 755 57.40 22.00 41.08
CA ASP A 755 58.18 22.86 40.20
C ASP A 755 57.71 22.77 38.74
N TYR A 756 57.38 21.56 38.26
CA TYR A 756 56.84 21.36 36.92
C TYR A 756 55.47 22.02 36.74
N PHE A 757 54.54 21.87 37.69
CA PHE A 757 53.23 22.54 37.61
C PHE A 757 53.34 24.06 37.74
N GLN A 758 54.29 24.58 38.52
CA GLN A 758 54.58 26.03 38.55
C GLN A 758 55.13 26.55 37.22
N LYS A 759 55.96 25.77 36.52
CA LYS A 759 56.40 26.10 35.14
C LYS A 759 55.23 26.14 34.16
N VAL A 760 54.27 25.22 34.29
CA VAL A 760 53.03 25.25 33.49
C VAL A 760 52.27 26.54 33.75
N LEU A 761 52.04 26.90 35.03
CA LEU A 761 51.29 28.12 35.39
C LEU A 761 52.02 29.43 35.07
N TYR A 762 53.34 29.41 34.98
CA TYR A 762 54.11 30.57 34.51
C TYR A 762 53.78 30.93 33.05
N ILE A 763 53.55 29.92 32.20
CA ILE A 763 53.20 30.08 30.78
C ILE A 763 51.67 30.18 30.60
N ASN A 764 50.90 29.37 31.33
CA ASN A 764 49.43 29.34 31.29
C ASN A 764 48.83 29.49 32.70
N PRO A 765 48.68 30.73 33.22
CA PRO A 765 48.21 30.98 34.58
C PRO A 765 46.79 30.49 34.87
N GLN A 766 45.99 30.27 33.82
CA GLN A 766 44.58 29.86 33.90
C GLN A 766 44.40 28.33 33.77
N ASP A 767 45.49 27.55 33.74
CA ASP A 767 45.41 26.09 33.65
C ASP A 767 44.86 25.48 34.95
N LYS A 768 43.55 25.22 34.97
CA LYS A 768 42.85 24.64 36.13
C LYS A 768 43.39 23.26 36.50
N ALA A 769 43.82 22.45 35.54
CA ALA A 769 44.37 21.13 35.85
C ALA A 769 45.70 21.26 36.61
N ALA A 770 46.58 22.18 36.21
CA ALA A 770 47.84 22.43 36.94
C ALA A 770 47.60 23.04 38.33
N LEU A 771 46.64 23.96 38.46
CA LEU A 771 46.22 24.51 39.76
C LEU A 771 45.70 23.40 40.70
N LEU A 772 44.89 22.49 40.17
CA LEU A 772 44.36 21.35 40.93
C LEU A 772 45.47 20.45 41.46
N TYR A 773 46.47 20.13 40.64
CA TYR A 773 47.61 19.32 41.10
C TYR A 773 48.46 20.04 42.15
N LEU A 774 48.65 21.37 42.05
CA LEU A 774 49.36 22.12 43.09
C LEU A 774 48.63 22.09 44.44
N ASP A 775 47.31 22.23 44.43
CA ASP A 775 46.50 22.12 45.65
C ASP A 775 46.62 20.72 46.27
N ARG A 776 46.49 19.66 45.46
CA ARG A 776 46.68 18.27 45.90
C ARG A 776 48.08 18.03 46.48
N ILE A 777 49.12 18.52 45.80
CA ILE A 777 50.51 18.41 46.28
C ILE A 777 50.65 19.11 47.62
N GLN A 778 50.07 20.30 47.79
CA GLN A 778 50.12 21.03 49.06
C GLN A 778 49.42 20.26 50.18
N GLN A 779 48.27 19.64 49.89
CA GLN A 779 47.56 18.78 50.85
C GLN A 779 48.40 17.56 51.24
N LEU A 780 49.04 16.88 50.28
CA LEU A 780 49.91 15.72 50.52
C LEU A 780 51.20 16.07 51.27
N ILE A 781 51.78 17.24 51.02
CA ILE A 781 52.93 17.74 51.82
C ILE A 781 52.51 18.00 53.27
N THR A 782 51.28 18.48 53.48
CA THR A 782 50.77 18.84 54.82
C THR A 782 50.34 17.61 55.63
N HIS A 783 49.68 16.63 55.00
CA HIS A 783 49.09 15.47 55.68
C HIS A 783 49.89 14.17 55.52
N GLY A 784 50.93 14.16 54.69
CA GLY A 784 51.70 12.96 54.34
C GLY A 784 51.08 12.18 53.17
N LEU A 785 51.89 11.33 52.54
CA LEU A 785 51.42 10.40 51.51
C LEU A 785 50.59 9.27 52.16
N PRO A 786 49.43 8.90 51.61
CA PRO A 786 48.67 7.75 52.08
C PRO A 786 49.47 6.45 52.01
N ASP A 787 49.26 5.55 52.98
CA ASP A 787 49.86 4.21 52.97
C ASP A 787 49.45 3.45 51.70
N GLY A 788 50.45 2.99 50.92
CA GLY A 788 50.21 2.29 49.65
C GLY A 788 49.86 3.20 48.47
N TRP A 789 50.37 4.44 48.44
CA TRP A 789 50.20 5.39 47.33
C TRP A 789 50.45 4.76 45.95
N ASP A 790 49.40 4.71 45.15
CA ASP A 790 49.35 4.16 43.80
C ASP A 790 49.44 5.27 42.72
N GLY A 791 49.71 6.51 43.14
CA GLY A 791 49.75 7.67 42.24
C GLY A 791 48.37 8.23 41.87
N ILE A 792 47.28 7.68 42.40
CA ILE A 792 45.92 7.97 41.95
C ILE A 792 45.17 8.77 43.00
N TRP A 793 44.62 9.90 42.57
CA TRP A 793 43.72 10.69 43.41
C TRP A 793 42.31 10.07 43.41
N ARG A 794 41.80 9.72 44.59
CA ARG A 794 40.47 9.12 44.77
C ARG A 794 39.45 10.21 45.10
N PHE A 795 38.46 10.41 44.22
CA PHE A 795 37.36 11.34 44.47
C PHE A 795 36.36 10.72 45.46
N THR A 796 36.34 11.20 46.70
CA THR A 796 35.44 10.72 47.77
C THR A 796 34.11 11.48 47.83
N GLU A 797 34.08 12.72 47.33
CA GLU A 797 32.89 13.56 47.22
C GLU A 797 32.31 13.56 45.80
N LYS A 798 31.04 13.97 45.70
CA LYS A 798 30.20 13.79 44.50
C LYS A 798 30.46 14.83 43.43
#